data_AF-A0A2U1NZ86-F1
#
_entry.id   AF-A0A2U1NZ86-F1
#
_cell.length_a   1.000
_cell.length_b   1.000
_cell.length_c   1.000
_cell.angle_alpha   90.00
_cell.angle_beta   90.00
_cell.angle_gamma   90.00
#
_symmetry.space_group_name_H-M   'P 1'
#
loop_
_entity.id
_entity.type
_entity.pdbx_description
1 polymer ?
#
loop_
_entity_poly.entity_id
_entity_poly.type
_entity_poly.pdbx_seq_one_letter_code
_entity_poly.pdbx_strand_id
1 'polypeptide(L)'
;MDSINSFKGYGKVDPVEEQAFRRKTRKRLVILIVSVVLLVCVIIGAVVGVIHSRSNGNDSADSSGSSSSSAQSIKAVCSQTRYPESCYTSLSDINKSNSTDPEELLKLSLEVVYNSLSELSLFPKNMENLTKDVNVKKALQVCGIVLDDAVDYLRDSMSSMDVKSGDKLLSVTKIDDLKTWLSTAITNQETCLDSLDEMNATFIDDIKLKMQNSSEYASNSLAIVSKISGILGKFNLPIHRKLLETGSVSEFPAWVNPGVRRLLQTGRPTPNVTVATDGTGDVTTLKEAMAKVPKKSKTRFIIYIKTGKYRENVVLDKSFWNVMIYGDGKTKSVVVGRLNFVDGTPTFSTATFAVQGRGFVAMDMGFINEAGAEKHQAVAFRSGSDFSVFYRCSFDAFQDTLYPHSNRQFYRECDVTGTIDFIFGNAAVVFQSCKIMPRQPLKNQFVTITAQGKKDPNQNTGISIQKCDITPFDALTAPTYLGRPWKEFSTTVIMQSTIGSFLNPVGWISWVSGVDPPASIYYGEYLNTGLGASVAKRVSWAGYKPSMTSSDAGKFTVLKCEYAVRGEIVSLAQNLQQDLKANPGTHPFEEIIYCNIGNPQSLGQQPITFFREVLALCDHPTILDKSETQGLFSADSINRAWEILDQIPGRATGAYSHSQGVKGLRDTIAAGIEARDGFPANPDDIFLTDGASPAVHMMMQLLIRSESDGIFCPIPQYPLYSASIALHGGTLVPYYLDEATGWGLEISELKKQLETARSKGITVRALVVINPGNPTGQVLAEENQRDIVEFCKKEGLVLLADEVYQENIYVPEKQFHSFKKVSRSMGYGDKDIPLVSFQSVSKGYYGECGKRGGYMEVTGFTPEVREQIYKVASVNLCSNISGQILASLVMSPPKVGDESYDSYFAERDGILQSLARRAKTLEDALNSLEGITCNKAEGAMYLFPRIQLPNKAIKAAEAAKKAPDAFYAARLLNATGIVVVPGSGFGQVPGTWHFRCTILPQEEKIPAIVTQLTDFHKKFMDEFRD
;
A
#
# COMPACT_ATOMS: atom_id res chain seq x y z
N MET A 1 -5.61 -39.06 45.96
CA MET A 1 -6.04 -38.35 44.73
C MET A 1 -5.96 -36.88 45.06
N ASP A 2 -4.77 -36.31 44.91
CA ASP A 2 -4.46 -34.91 45.22
C ASP A 2 -3.32 -34.45 44.31
N SER A 3 -3.38 -33.16 43.94
CA SER A 3 -2.42 -32.36 43.16
C SER A 3 -2.39 -32.55 41.63
N ILE A 4 -3.27 -31.84 40.93
CA ILE A 4 -2.89 -31.17 39.68
C ILE A 4 -2.71 -29.70 40.06
N ASN A 5 -1.47 -29.34 40.40
CA ASN A 5 -1.10 -27.96 40.63
C ASN A 5 -1.15 -27.21 39.30
N SER A 6 -1.93 -26.14 39.31
CA SER A 6 -2.09 -25.11 38.29
C SER A 6 -0.74 -24.64 37.74
N PHE A 7 -0.41 -25.03 36.51
CA PHE A 7 0.59 -24.35 35.69
C PHE A 7 -0.06 -23.16 34.98
N LYS A 8 0.48 -21.97 35.25
CA LYS A 8 -0.01 -20.68 34.77
C LYS A 8 0.36 -20.48 33.29
N GLY A 9 -0.59 -20.73 32.39
CA GLY A 9 -0.58 -20.10 31.06
C GLY A 9 -0.92 -18.61 31.21
N TYR A 10 -0.31 -17.77 30.36
CA TYR A 10 -0.48 -16.31 30.33
C TYR A 10 -1.91 -15.86 30.64
N GLY A 11 -2.10 -15.24 31.81
CA GLY A 11 -3.34 -14.55 32.20
C GLY A 11 -4.02 -15.10 33.45
N LYS A 12 -3.55 -14.72 34.65
CA LYS A 12 -4.38 -14.41 35.84
C LYS A 12 -3.55 -13.73 36.95
N VAL A 13 -4.09 -12.62 37.48
CA VAL A 13 -3.52 -11.71 38.50
C VAL A 13 -3.73 -12.27 39.91
N ASP A 14 -2.76 -12.00 40.81
CA ASP A 14 -2.77 -12.32 42.24
C ASP A 14 -3.67 -11.35 43.04
N PRO A 15 -4.62 -11.83 43.88
CA PRO A 15 -5.44 -10.99 44.77
C PRO A 15 -4.63 -10.08 45.72
N VAL A 16 -3.36 -10.43 45.99
CA VAL A 16 -2.45 -9.64 46.85
C VAL A 16 -1.92 -8.40 46.11
N GLU A 17 -1.74 -8.47 44.78
CA GLU A 17 -1.31 -7.33 43.96
C GLU A 17 -2.39 -6.25 43.83
N GLU A 18 -3.68 -6.62 43.87
CA GLU A 18 -4.79 -5.67 43.83
C GLU A 18 -4.85 -4.79 45.11
N GLN A 19 -4.54 -5.37 46.29
CA GLN A 19 -4.43 -4.61 47.53
C GLN A 19 -3.18 -3.71 47.57
N ALA A 20 -2.06 -4.18 47.01
CA ALA A 20 -0.84 -3.38 46.89
C ALA A 20 -1.03 -2.19 45.93
N PHE A 21 -1.77 -2.38 44.83
CA PHE A 21 -2.10 -1.32 43.88
C PHE A 21 -2.96 -0.21 44.51
N ARG A 22 -4.00 -0.55 45.28
CA ARG A 22 -4.84 0.46 45.99
C ARG A 22 -4.04 1.32 46.98
N ARG A 23 -3.00 0.75 47.63
CA ARG A 23 -2.07 1.50 48.50
C ARG A 23 -1.11 2.39 47.69
N LYS A 24 -0.62 1.92 46.54
CA LYS A 24 0.28 2.69 45.65
C LYS A 24 -0.44 3.87 44.99
N THR A 25 -1.72 3.72 44.66
CA THR A 25 -2.56 4.78 44.07
C THR A 25 -2.85 5.90 45.07
N ARG A 26 -3.10 5.59 46.35
CA ARG A 26 -3.22 6.62 47.41
C ARG A 26 -1.92 7.39 47.64
N LYS A 27 -0.76 6.72 47.63
CA LYS A 27 0.55 7.39 47.73
C LYS A 27 0.84 8.29 46.52
N ARG A 28 0.49 7.86 45.30
CA ARG A 28 0.64 8.68 44.08
C ARG A 28 -0.25 9.92 44.11
N LEU A 29 -1.48 9.83 44.61
CA LEU A 29 -2.36 10.99 44.76
C LEU A 29 -1.81 12.03 45.74
N VAL A 30 -1.23 11.59 46.86
CA VAL A 30 -0.56 12.49 47.82
C VAL A 30 0.69 13.14 47.22
N ILE A 31 1.52 12.37 46.51
CA ILE A 31 2.71 12.92 45.81
C ILE A 31 2.28 13.95 44.77
N LEU A 32 1.22 13.68 44.01
CA LEU A 32 0.74 14.57 42.95
C LEU A 32 0.21 15.90 43.53
N ILE A 33 -0.50 15.85 44.66
CA ILE A 33 -0.95 17.06 45.37
C ILE A 33 0.26 17.87 45.89
N VAL A 34 1.25 17.22 46.50
CA VAL A 34 2.46 17.89 46.99
C VAL A 34 3.29 18.47 45.84
N SER A 35 3.41 17.76 44.71
CA SER A 35 4.10 18.23 43.51
C SER A 35 3.40 19.42 42.86
N VAL A 36 2.07 19.46 42.84
CA VAL A 36 1.30 20.61 42.32
C VAL A 36 1.48 21.83 43.22
N VAL A 37 1.48 21.65 44.55
CA VAL A 37 1.75 22.76 45.49
C VAL A 37 3.18 23.29 45.33
N LEU A 38 4.18 22.40 45.19
CA LEU A 38 5.56 22.80 44.92
C LEU A 38 5.71 23.54 43.59
N LEU A 39 5.03 23.07 42.54
CA LEU A 39 5.05 23.73 41.23
C LEU A 39 4.43 25.14 41.30
N VAL A 40 3.32 25.30 42.03
CA VAL A 40 2.70 26.61 42.24
C VAL A 40 3.63 27.54 43.02
N CYS A 41 4.32 27.05 44.05
CA CYS A 41 5.33 27.83 44.78
C CYS A 41 6.53 28.25 43.90
N VAL A 42 7.00 27.37 43.02
CA VAL A 42 8.09 27.66 42.07
C VAL A 42 7.64 28.68 41.02
N ILE A 43 6.41 28.60 40.53
CA ILE A 43 5.83 29.58 39.59
C ILE A 43 5.68 30.94 40.27
N ILE A 44 5.18 30.99 41.52
CA ILE A 44 5.11 32.24 42.29
C ILE A 44 6.51 32.81 42.52
N GLY A 45 7.49 31.98 42.88
CA GLY A 45 8.89 32.38 43.05
C GLY A 45 9.53 32.92 41.76
N ALA A 46 9.25 32.29 40.61
CA ALA A 46 9.73 32.72 39.30
C ALA A 46 9.08 34.05 38.87
N VAL A 47 7.78 34.24 39.13
CA VAL A 47 7.07 35.49 38.82
C VAL A 47 7.55 36.64 39.71
N VAL A 48 7.85 36.39 40.99
CA VAL A 48 8.43 37.40 41.89
C VAL A 48 9.90 37.70 41.53
N GLY A 49 10.67 36.69 41.10
CA GLY A 49 12.08 36.86 40.66
C GLY A 49 12.23 37.65 39.36
N VAL A 50 11.31 37.45 38.40
CA VAL A 50 11.32 38.17 37.11
C VAL A 50 10.91 39.65 37.27
N ILE A 51 10.11 39.98 38.29
CA ILE A 51 9.75 41.37 38.60
C ILE A 51 10.90 42.13 39.28
N HIS A 52 11.86 41.44 39.91
CA HIS A 52 12.99 42.08 40.60
C HIS A 52 14.28 42.19 39.75
N SER A 53 14.38 41.47 38.62
CA SER A 53 15.61 41.42 37.79
C SER A 53 15.65 42.43 36.64
N ARG A 54 14.66 43.33 36.49
CA ARG A 54 14.77 44.48 35.57
C ARG A 54 15.46 45.66 36.25
N SER A 55 16.73 45.47 36.61
CA SER A 55 17.63 46.54 37.05
C SER A 55 19.07 46.00 36.99
N ASN A 56 19.88 46.64 36.15
CA ASN A 56 21.35 46.55 36.06
C ASN A 56 21.96 45.31 35.37
N GLY A 57 22.27 45.48 34.08
CA GLY A 57 23.59 46.01 33.69
C GLY A 57 24.75 45.03 33.45
N ASN A 58 25.18 45.02 32.18
CA ASN A 58 26.50 44.76 31.61
C ASN A 58 27.04 43.33 31.49
N ASP A 59 26.99 42.86 30.24
CA ASP A 59 27.78 41.77 29.69
C ASP A 59 29.28 42.14 29.60
N SER A 60 30.12 41.32 30.21
CA SER A 60 31.53 41.17 29.83
C SER A 60 31.70 39.80 29.18
N ALA A 61 32.16 39.81 27.93
CA ALA A 61 32.49 38.64 27.15
C ALA A 61 33.60 37.82 27.81
N ASP A 62 33.38 36.52 27.94
CA ASP A 62 34.44 35.56 28.25
C ASP A 62 34.43 34.41 27.24
N SER A 63 35.59 34.20 26.64
CA SER A 63 35.90 33.22 25.61
C SER A 63 36.12 31.82 26.22
N SER A 64 35.23 30.86 25.94
CA SER A 64 35.53 29.43 26.07
C SER A 64 34.57 28.51 25.28
N GLY A 65 35.12 27.53 24.55
CA GLY A 65 34.49 26.20 24.43
C GLY A 65 33.98 25.74 23.05
N SER A 66 34.81 25.01 22.31
CA SER A 66 34.39 24.12 21.21
C SER A 66 33.53 22.90 21.66
N SER A 67 33.29 22.74 22.97
CA SER A 67 32.47 21.66 23.54
C SER A 67 30.95 21.85 23.42
N SER A 68 30.49 23.07 23.11
CA SER A 68 29.06 23.39 23.07
C SER A 68 28.33 22.81 21.84
N SER A 69 29.01 22.63 20.70
CA SER A 69 28.40 22.21 19.43
C SER A 69 28.16 20.69 19.33
N SER A 70 29.07 19.86 19.86
CA SER A 70 28.92 18.40 19.88
C SER A 70 27.80 17.97 20.81
N ALA A 71 27.74 18.52 22.03
CA ALA A 71 26.66 18.24 22.98
C ALA A 71 25.27 18.62 22.43
N GLN A 72 25.16 19.72 21.70
CA GLN A 72 23.92 20.12 21.02
C GLN A 72 23.54 19.13 19.91
N SER A 73 24.51 18.63 19.14
CA SER A 73 24.28 17.67 18.07
C SER A 73 23.79 16.31 18.61
N ILE A 74 24.39 15.81 19.70
CA ILE A 74 23.95 14.60 20.39
C ILE A 74 22.52 14.80 20.92
N LYS A 75 22.21 15.93 21.57
CA LYS A 75 20.85 16.25 22.03
C LYS A 75 19.84 16.26 20.88
N ALA A 76 20.20 16.80 19.72
CA ALA A 76 19.33 16.83 18.56
C ALA A 76 18.99 15.41 18.07
N VAL A 77 19.99 14.52 17.98
CA VAL A 77 19.81 13.11 17.62
C VAL A 77 18.97 12.37 18.66
N CYS A 78 19.33 12.48 19.94
CA CYS A 78 18.66 11.80 21.04
C CYS A 78 17.24 12.30 21.31
N SER A 79 16.89 13.54 20.95
CA SER A 79 15.51 14.05 21.05
C SER A 79 14.49 13.24 20.24
N GLN A 80 14.97 12.44 19.28
CA GLN A 80 14.15 11.63 18.40
C GLN A 80 13.93 10.21 18.92
N THR A 81 14.56 9.81 20.02
CA THR A 81 14.54 8.44 20.55
C THR A 81 13.51 8.24 21.66
N ARG A 82 13.22 6.97 22.02
CA ARG A 82 12.31 6.62 23.13
C ARG A 82 12.94 6.89 24.50
N TYR A 83 14.27 6.84 24.59
CA TYR A 83 15.04 7.07 25.82
C TYR A 83 16.11 8.15 25.60
N PRO A 84 15.72 9.45 25.53
CA PRO A 84 16.64 10.54 25.19
C PRO A 84 17.81 10.71 26.15
N GLU A 85 17.57 10.57 27.46
CA GLU A 85 18.63 10.69 28.49
C GLU A 85 19.64 9.55 28.36
N SER A 86 19.15 8.31 28.29
CA SER A 86 19.96 7.10 28.07
C SER A 86 20.82 7.23 26.80
N CYS A 87 20.21 7.70 25.70
CA CYS A 87 20.92 8.01 24.45
C CYS A 87 22.02 9.06 24.64
N TYR A 88 21.70 10.18 25.30
CA TYR A 88 22.63 11.30 25.47
C TYR A 88 23.83 10.89 26.32
N THR A 89 23.61 10.24 27.46
CA THR A 89 24.67 9.75 28.34
C THR A 89 25.57 8.78 27.60
N SER A 90 25.00 7.74 26.98
CA SER A 90 25.80 6.71 26.31
C SER A 90 26.61 7.23 25.12
N LEU A 91 26.05 8.18 24.35
CA LEU A 91 26.76 8.77 23.20
C LEU A 91 27.82 9.78 23.63
N SER A 92 27.57 10.52 24.71
CA SER A 92 28.55 11.48 25.24
C SER A 92 29.80 10.78 25.78
N ASP A 93 29.64 9.61 26.39
CA ASP A 93 30.76 8.83 26.94
C ASP A 93 31.67 8.24 25.86
N ILE A 94 31.11 7.86 24.70
CA ILE A 94 31.86 7.21 23.60
C ILE A 94 32.38 8.20 22.54
N ASN A 95 31.76 9.37 22.38
CA ASN A 95 32.12 10.38 21.36
C ASN A 95 33.40 11.17 21.71
N LYS A 96 34.53 10.48 21.82
CA LYS A 96 35.84 11.07 22.16
C LYS A 96 36.37 12.06 21.12
N SER A 97 35.87 12.00 19.89
CA SER A 97 36.24 12.90 18.79
C SER A 97 35.40 14.18 18.73
N ASN A 98 34.43 14.37 19.64
CA ASN A 98 33.47 15.48 19.61
C ASN A 98 32.77 15.62 18.25
N SER A 99 32.47 14.50 17.57
CA SER A 99 31.80 14.52 16.28
C SER A 99 30.42 15.16 16.39
N THR A 100 30.06 15.93 15.36
CA THR A 100 28.73 16.52 15.16
C THR A 100 27.98 15.84 14.00
N ASP A 101 28.64 14.92 13.28
CA ASP A 101 28.08 14.24 12.11
C ASP A 101 27.06 13.17 12.52
N PRO A 102 25.78 13.29 12.12
CA PRO A 102 24.75 12.30 12.40
C PRO A 102 25.07 10.87 11.95
N GLU A 103 25.85 10.72 10.89
CA GLU A 103 26.26 9.42 10.38
C GLU A 103 27.25 8.71 11.32
N GLU A 104 28.24 9.45 11.79
CA GLU A 104 29.18 8.99 12.82
C GLU A 104 28.48 8.79 14.16
N LEU A 105 27.54 9.68 14.54
CA LEU A 105 26.73 9.49 15.74
C LEU A 105 25.87 8.23 15.68
N LEU A 106 25.36 7.85 14.50
CA LEU A 106 24.69 6.56 14.30
C LEU A 106 25.68 5.39 14.46
N LYS A 107 26.88 5.45 13.88
CA LYS A 107 27.89 4.39 14.08
C LYS A 107 28.23 4.21 15.57
N LEU A 108 28.46 5.32 16.27
CA LEU A 108 28.71 5.32 17.71
C LEU A 108 27.50 4.76 18.49
N SER A 109 26.26 5.07 18.07
CA SER A 109 25.09 4.51 18.72
C SER A 109 25.02 2.98 18.55
N LEU A 110 25.35 2.46 17.36
CA LEU A 110 25.45 1.03 17.10
C LEU A 110 26.55 0.37 17.95
N GLU A 111 27.69 1.03 18.10
CA GLU A 111 28.81 0.56 18.94
C GLU A 111 28.42 0.48 20.42
N VAL A 112 27.68 1.47 20.92
CA VAL A 112 27.11 1.44 22.29
C VAL A 112 26.24 0.20 22.49
N VAL A 113 25.34 -0.10 21.55
CA VAL A 113 24.50 -1.31 21.64
C VAL A 113 25.36 -2.57 21.58
N TYR A 114 26.32 -2.62 20.65
CA TYR A 114 27.19 -3.78 20.46
C TYR A 114 28.00 -4.10 21.71
N ASN A 115 28.60 -3.10 22.36
CA ASN A 115 29.38 -3.28 23.58
C ASN A 115 28.50 -3.82 24.71
N SER A 116 27.33 -3.20 24.94
CA SER A 116 26.40 -3.64 25.98
C SER A 116 25.86 -5.05 25.74
N LEU A 117 25.51 -5.41 24.49
CA LEU A 117 25.01 -6.75 24.17
C LEU A 117 26.10 -7.83 24.17
N SER A 118 27.33 -7.50 23.77
CA SER A 118 28.45 -8.45 23.78
C SER A 118 28.85 -8.85 25.19
N GLU A 119 28.78 -7.93 26.15
CA GLU A 119 28.97 -8.25 27.57
C GLU A 119 27.83 -9.14 28.10
N LEU A 120 26.59 -8.81 27.73
CA LEU A 120 25.40 -9.55 28.13
C LEU A 120 25.38 -10.97 27.55
N SER A 121 25.84 -11.21 26.31
CA SER A 121 25.72 -12.51 25.65
C SER A 121 26.52 -13.63 26.33
N LEU A 122 27.48 -13.29 27.21
CA LEU A 122 28.21 -14.23 28.04
C LEU A 122 27.41 -14.70 29.28
N PHE A 123 26.42 -13.91 29.69
CA PHE A 123 25.67 -14.14 30.93
C PHE A 123 24.89 -15.47 30.95
N PRO A 124 24.18 -15.90 29.89
CA PRO A 124 23.41 -17.14 29.92
C PRO A 124 24.28 -18.37 30.22
N LYS A 125 25.48 -18.45 29.63
CA LYS A 125 26.43 -19.55 29.88
C LYS A 125 26.89 -19.60 31.34
N ASN A 126 27.14 -18.44 31.94
CA ASN A 126 27.54 -18.35 33.34
C ASN A 126 26.40 -18.83 34.27
N MET A 127 25.16 -18.45 33.98
CA MET A 127 23.99 -18.88 34.75
C MET A 127 23.65 -20.35 34.57
N GLU A 128 23.90 -20.91 33.38
CA GLU A 128 23.67 -22.33 33.09
C GLU A 128 24.49 -23.23 34.01
N ASN A 129 25.70 -22.80 34.38
CA ASN A 129 26.58 -23.49 35.33
C ASN A 129 26.10 -23.38 36.79
N LEU A 130 25.32 -22.36 37.13
CA LEU A 130 24.86 -22.06 38.49
C LEU A 130 23.51 -22.68 38.82
N THR A 131 22.63 -22.86 37.84
CA THR A 131 21.32 -23.50 38.05
C THR A 131 21.39 -25.02 37.97
N LYS A 132 20.57 -25.70 38.77
CA LYS A 132 20.37 -27.17 38.70
C LYS A 132 19.08 -27.54 37.94
N ASP A 133 18.22 -26.57 37.64
CA ASP A 133 16.97 -26.81 36.95
C ASP A 133 17.21 -27.03 35.44
N VAL A 134 16.90 -28.23 34.96
CA VAL A 134 17.12 -28.66 33.57
C VAL A 134 16.30 -27.85 32.58
N ASN A 135 15.09 -27.43 32.94
CA ASN A 135 14.21 -26.65 32.06
C ASN A 135 14.71 -25.21 31.95
N VAL A 136 15.15 -24.62 33.07
CA VAL A 136 15.79 -23.31 33.07
C VAL A 136 17.12 -23.33 32.28
N LYS A 137 17.90 -24.43 32.33
CA LYS A 137 19.09 -24.59 31.47
C LYS A 137 18.74 -24.53 29.98
N LYS A 138 17.69 -25.23 29.55
CA LYS A 138 17.23 -25.18 28.15
C LYS A 138 16.81 -23.75 27.75
N ALA A 139 16.13 -23.02 28.63
CA ALA A 139 15.78 -21.62 28.38
C ALA A 139 17.02 -20.72 28.28
N LEU A 140 18.03 -20.93 29.13
CA LEU A 140 19.31 -20.22 29.07
C LEU A 140 20.08 -20.52 27.78
N GLN A 141 20.00 -21.76 27.26
CA GLN A 141 20.58 -22.10 25.95
C GLN A 141 19.88 -21.33 24.82
N VAL A 142 18.55 -21.23 24.83
CA VAL A 142 17.81 -20.39 23.88
C VAL A 142 18.26 -18.93 24.00
N CYS A 143 18.33 -18.41 25.23
CA CYS A 143 18.79 -17.05 25.48
C CYS A 143 20.21 -16.80 24.91
N GLY A 144 21.14 -17.72 25.14
CA GLY A 144 22.49 -17.65 24.57
C GLY A 144 22.49 -17.58 23.05
N ILE A 145 21.71 -18.43 22.38
CA ILE A 145 21.59 -18.45 20.91
C ILE A 145 21.08 -17.11 20.38
N VAL A 146 19.97 -16.60 20.92
CA VAL A 146 19.34 -15.38 20.38
C VAL A 146 20.14 -14.12 20.69
N LEU A 147 20.81 -14.06 21.85
CA LEU A 147 21.70 -12.94 22.18
C LEU A 147 22.97 -12.96 21.29
N ASP A 148 23.57 -14.13 21.06
CA ASP A 148 24.69 -14.26 20.13
C ASP A 148 24.28 -13.85 18.69
N ASP A 149 23.06 -14.17 18.27
CA ASP A 149 22.53 -13.74 16.97
C ASP A 149 22.27 -12.22 16.93
N ALA A 150 21.79 -11.62 18.03
CA ALA A 150 21.59 -10.18 18.12
C ALA A 150 22.92 -9.42 17.98
N VAL A 151 23.99 -9.91 18.61
CA VAL A 151 25.35 -9.37 18.48
C VAL A 151 25.84 -9.46 17.03
N ASP A 152 25.59 -10.58 16.35
CA ASP A 152 25.99 -10.74 14.93
C ASP A 152 25.24 -9.79 13.99
N TYR A 153 23.93 -9.59 14.19
CA TYR A 153 23.15 -8.61 13.41
C TYR A 153 23.62 -7.17 13.64
N LEU A 154 24.08 -6.84 14.85
CA LEU A 154 24.71 -5.55 15.13
C LEU A 154 26.06 -5.41 14.44
N ARG A 155 26.87 -6.48 14.44
CA ARG A 155 28.13 -6.48 13.68
C ARG A 155 27.89 -6.31 12.19
N ASP A 156 26.90 -7.00 11.63
CA ASP A 156 26.49 -6.83 10.23
C ASP A 156 26.03 -5.38 9.97
N SER A 157 25.25 -4.80 10.90
CA SER A 157 24.82 -3.40 10.85
C SER A 157 26.01 -2.44 10.82
N MET A 158 26.98 -2.60 11.73
CA MET A 158 28.21 -1.80 11.75
C MET A 158 29.04 -1.99 10.47
N SER A 159 29.23 -3.23 10.01
CA SER A 159 30.00 -3.49 8.78
C SER A 159 29.37 -2.89 7.53
N SER A 160 28.04 -2.78 7.49
CA SER A 160 27.32 -2.14 6.37
C SER A 160 27.57 -0.62 6.30
N MET A 161 28.05 -0.04 7.41
CA MET A 161 28.46 1.35 7.57
C MET A 161 29.96 1.56 7.27
N ASP A 162 30.75 0.52 6.99
CA ASP A 162 32.15 0.68 6.57
C ASP A 162 32.22 0.89 5.05
N VAL A 163 32.97 1.90 4.59
CA VAL A 163 33.04 2.25 3.15
C VAL A 163 34.48 2.27 2.66
N LYS A 164 34.70 1.73 1.45
CA LYS A 164 35.93 1.96 0.68
C LYS A 164 35.93 3.41 0.17
N SER A 165 37.11 4.05 0.14
CA SER A 165 37.27 5.42 -0.35
C SER A 165 36.57 5.62 -1.70
N GLY A 166 35.49 6.42 -1.74
CA GLY A 166 34.73 6.77 -2.95
C GLY A 166 33.25 6.36 -2.99
N ASP A 167 32.80 5.41 -2.16
CA ASP A 167 31.38 5.05 -2.02
C ASP A 167 30.70 5.86 -0.90
N LYS A 168 29.39 6.10 -0.98
CA LYS A 168 28.63 6.90 0.01
C LYS A 168 27.92 6.03 1.06
N LEU A 169 27.86 6.51 2.31
CA LEU A 169 27.59 5.72 3.53
C LEU A 169 26.18 5.11 3.62
N LEU A 170 25.11 5.88 3.37
CA LEU A 170 23.71 5.48 3.64
C LEU A 170 22.80 5.54 2.40
N SER A 171 22.42 4.39 1.84
CA SER A 171 21.34 4.25 0.86
C SER A 171 20.00 3.88 1.53
N VAL A 172 18.87 4.03 0.83
CA VAL A 172 17.55 3.59 1.35
C VAL A 172 17.55 2.10 1.69
N THR A 173 18.17 1.27 0.85
CA THR A 173 18.29 -0.17 1.10
C THR A 173 19.09 -0.47 2.36
N LYS A 174 20.22 0.22 2.58
CA LYS A 174 21.01 0.08 3.81
C LYS A 174 20.21 0.51 5.05
N ILE A 175 19.46 1.60 4.97
CA ILE A 175 18.60 2.05 6.08
C ILE A 175 17.55 0.99 6.41
N ASP A 176 16.92 0.38 5.42
CA ASP A 176 15.93 -0.68 5.63
C ASP A 176 16.55 -1.97 6.18
N ASP A 177 17.78 -2.31 5.75
CA ASP A 177 18.57 -3.42 6.32
C ASP A 177 18.89 -3.15 7.80
N LEU A 178 19.45 -1.97 8.12
CA LEU A 178 19.75 -1.55 9.49
C LEU A 178 18.51 -1.59 10.39
N LYS A 179 17.37 -1.07 9.92
CA LYS A 179 16.08 -1.15 10.64
C LYS A 179 15.68 -2.58 10.93
N THR A 180 15.80 -3.46 9.94
CA THR A 180 15.42 -4.87 10.07
C THR A 180 16.31 -5.58 11.09
N TRP A 181 17.62 -5.40 10.99
CA TRP A 181 18.59 -6.06 11.89
C TRP A 181 18.51 -5.54 13.32
N LEU A 182 18.33 -4.23 13.52
CA LEU A 182 18.05 -3.66 14.85
C LEU A 182 16.71 -4.13 15.42
N SER A 183 15.67 -4.22 14.58
CA SER A 183 14.38 -4.78 14.98
C SER A 183 14.51 -6.24 15.43
N THR A 184 15.35 -7.01 14.75
CA THR A 184 15.68 -8.39 15.10
C THR A 184 16.49 -8.48 16.39
N ALA A 185 17.47 -7.59 16.62
CA ALA A 185 18.23 -7.54 17.87
C ALA A 185 17.32 -7.30 19.09
N ILE A 186 16.34 -6.41 18.96
CA ILE A 186 15.30 -6.21 20.00
C ILE A 186 14.44 -7.48 20.16
N THR A 187 14.00 -8.08 19.05
CA THR A 187 13.18 -9.31 19.06
C THR A 187 13.91 -10.47 19.76
N ASN A 188 15.21 -10.61 19.54
CA ASN A 188 16.04 -11.65 20.14
C ASN A 188 16.20 -11.44 21.66
N GLN A 189 16.41 -10.21 22.10
CA GLN A 189 16.43 -9.88 23.53
C GLN A 189 15.10 -10.26 24.20
N GLU A 190 13.97 -9.94 23.57
CA GLU A 190 12.64 -10.36 24.07
C GLU A 190 12.47 -11.87 24.08
N THR A 191 12.95 -12.57 23.05
CA THR A 191 12.85 -14.03 22.97
C THR A 191 13.61 -14.72 24.10
N CYS A 192 14.76 -14.16 24.51
CA CYS A 192 15.49 -14.64 25.68
C CYS A 192 14.63 -14.53 26.95
N LEU A 193 14.02 -13.35 27.17
CA LEU A 193 13.16 -13.11 28.33
C LEU A 193 11.92 -14.00 28.32
N ASP A 194 11.25 -14.11 27.17
CA ASP A 194 10.06 -14.93 26.99
C ASP A 194 10.36 -16.42 27.29
N SER A 195 11.51 -16.93 26.83
CA SER A 195 11.92 -18.33 27.09
C SER A 195 12.20 -18.61 28.57
N LEU A 196 12.75 -17.63 29.30
CA LEU A 196 13.00 -17.74 30.74
C LEU A 196 11.70 -17.66 31.54
N ASP A 197 10.76 -16.82 31.10
CA ASP A 197 9.43 -16.67 31.70
C ASP A 197 8.61 -17.95 31.53
N GLU A 198 8.63 -18.54 30.33
CA GLU A 198 8.01 -19.84 30.01
C GLU A 198 8.43 -20.96 30.97
N MET A 199 9.70 -20.93 31.43
CA MET A 199 10.26 -21.93 32.34
C MET A 199 10.24 -21.50 33.81
N ASN A 200 9.55 -20.39 34.14
CA ASN A 200 9.42 -19.84 35.49
C ASN A 200 10.79 -19.59 36.17
N ALA A 201 11.77 -19.07 35.43
CA ALA A 201 13.08 -18.77 35.99
C ALA A 201 13.00 -17.71 37.10
N THR A 202 13.43 -18.04 38.31
CA THR A 202 13.27 -17.18 39.50
C THR A 202 14.09 -15.88 39.46
N PHE A 203 15.10 -15.81 38.59
CA PHE A 203 16.02 -14.67 38.44
C PHE A 203 15.71 -13.82 37.19
N ILE A 204 14.53 -13.99 36.57
CA ILE A 204 14.18 -13.27 35.35
C ILE A 204 14.22 -11.75 35.52
N ASP A 205 13.84 -11.22 36.68
CA ASP A 205 13.85 -9.78 36.92
C ASP A 205 15.27 -9.21 37.04
N ASP A 206 16.22 -9.98 37.58
CA ASP A 206 17.65 -9.63 37.56
C ASP A 206 18.18 -9.56 36.12
N ILE A 207 17.72 -10.47 35.25
CA ILE A 207 18.07 -10.46 33.83
C ILE A 207 17.46 -9.25 33.14
N LYS A 208 16.16 -8.96 33.35
CA LYS A 208 15.52 -7.76 32.78
C LYS A 208 16.28 -6.50 33.16
N LEU A 209 16.73 -6.39 34.41
CA LEU A 209 17.52 -5.25 34.89
C LEU A 209 18.88 -5.16 34.17
N LYS A 210 19.58 -6.29 34.01
CA LYS A 210 20.85 -6.33 33.26
C LYS A 210 20.68 -6.04 31.76
N MET A 211 19.54 -6.42 31.18
CA MET A 211 19.19 -6.21 29.78
C MET A 211 18.62 -4.82 29.49
N GLN A 212 18.37 -4.01 30.53
CA GLN A 212 17.72 -2.72 30.38
C GLN A 212 18.53 -1.80 29.45
N ASN A 213 19.82 -1.64 29.73
CA ASN A 213 20.70 -0.78 28.93
C ASN A 213 20.77 -1.24 27.47
N SER A 214 21.01 -2.53 27.22
CA SER A 214 21.08 -3.07 25.85
C SER A 214 19.76 -2.90 25.08
N SER A 215 18.62 -3.02 25.77
CA SER A 215 17.29 -2.82 25.18
C SER A 215 17.03 -1.35 24.85
N GLU A 216 17.33 -0.43 25.79
CA GLU A 216 17.19 1.01 25.59
C GLU A 216 18.12 1.51 24.47
N TYR A 217 19.38 1.07 24.46
CA TYR A 217 20.36 1.45 23.43
C TYR A 217 19.97 0.92 22.05
N ALA A 218 19.44 -0.30 21.95
CA ALA A 218 18.91 -0.85 20.70
C ALA A 218 17.69 -0.04 20.20
N SER A 219 16.75 0.30 21.08
CA SER A 219 15.60 1.15 20.76
C SER A 219 16.04 2.55 20.29
N ASN A 220 17.02 3.14 20.98
CA ASN A 220 17.58 4.43 20.60
C ASN A 220 18.22 4.39 19.21
N SER A 221 19.10 3.42 18.95
CA SER A 221 19.71 3.24 17.64
C SER A 221 18.68 3.00 16.53
N LEU A 222 17.65 2.20 16.80
CA LEU A 222 16.55 1.96 15.84
C LEU A 222 15.77 3.24 15.54
N ALA A 223 15.51 4.08 16.54
CA ALA A 223 14.87 5.37 16.36
C ALA A 223 15.74 6.35 15.56
N ILE A 224 17.06 6.38 15.84
CA ILE A 224 18.03 7.19 15.10
C ILE A 224 18.04 6.79 13.62
N VAL A 225 18.22 5.50 13.30
CA VAL A 225 18.16 4.99 11.91
C VAL A 225 16.81 5.30 11.27
N SER A 226 15.72 5.14 12.01
CA SER A 226 14.37 5.34 11.47
C SER A 226 14.08 6.78 11.09
N LYS A 227 14.68 7.72 11.82
CA LYS A 227 14.51 9.15 11.61
C LYS A 227 15.75 9.80 10.99
N ILE A 228 16.76 9.03 10.59
CA ILE A 228 18.04 9.56 10.08
C ILE A 228 17.85 10.46 8.87
N SER A 229 16.86 10.16 8.03
CA SER A 229 16.49 11.02 6.90
C SER A 229 16.00 12.42 7.30
N GLY A 230 15.33 12.55 8.45
CA GLY A 230 14.91 13.84 9.02
C GLY A 230 16.02 14.50 9.84
N ILE A 231 16.91 13.71 10.45
CA ILE A 231 18.09 14.20 11.17
C ILE A 231 19.10 14.80 10.17
N LEU A 232 19.51 14.06 9.14
CA LEU A 232 20.42 14.56 8.08
C LEU A 232 19.86 15.81 7.39
N GLY A 233 18.54 15.90 7.24
CA GLY A 233 17.86 17.10 6.72
C GLY A 233 18.00 18.33 7.62
N LYS A 234 18.08 18.14 8.96
CA LYS A 234 18.36 19.24 9.90
C LYS A 234 19.84 19.69 9.89
N PHE A 235 20.75 18.84 9.41
CA PHE A 235 22.19 19.11 9.32
C PHE A 235 22.67 19.45 7.89
N ASN A 236 21.77 19.67 6.92
CA ASN A 236 22.09 19.99 5.52
C ASN A 236 23.00 18.96 4.79
N LEU A 237 22.96 17.68 5.19
CA LEU A 237 23.77 16.62 4.56
C LEU A 237 23.01 15.89 3.43
N PRO A 238 23.61 15.71 2.23
CA PRO A 238 22.94 15.16 1.05
C PRO A 238 22.68 13.65 1.16
N ILE A 239 21.45 13.21 0.91
CA ILE A 239 21.07 11.78 0.87
C ILE A 239 20.89 11.35 -0.59
N HIS A 240 21.69 10.39 -1.04
CA HIS A 240 21.53 9.81 -2.38
C HIS A 240 20.44 8.74 -2.39
N ARG A 241 19.25 9.12 -2.83
CA ARG A 241 18.25 8.15 -3.30
C ARG A 241 18.67 7.72 -4.70
N LYS A 242 18.90 6.42 -4.90
CA LYS A 242 18.95 5.85 -6.25
C LYS A 242 17.59 6.15 -6.88
N LEU A 243 17.59 6.88 -8.00
CA LEU A 243 16.41 7.08 -8.83
C LEU A 243 15.78 5.70 -9.02
N LEU A 244 14.52 5.55 -8.61
CA LEU A 244 13.78 4.30 -8.77
C LEU A 244 13.84 3.95 -10.26
N GLU A 245 14.55 2.86 -10.58
CA GLU A 245 14.39 2.18 -11.86
C GLU A 245 12.89 2.01 -12.07
N THR A 246 12.40 2.48 -13.21
CA THR A 246 11.09 2.15 -13.78
C THR A 246 11.09 0.65 -14.12
N GLY A 247 11.11 -0.19 -13.08
CA GLY A 247 11.32 -1.62 -13.14
C GLY A 247 10.06 -2.36 -12.70
N SER A 248 9.55 -3.21 -13.59
CA SER A 248 8.50 -4.22 -13.42
C SER A 248 7.79 -4.29 -12.06
N VAL A 249 6.47 -4.06 -12.07
CA VAL A 249 5.54 -4.44 -11.01
C VAL A 249 5.65 -5.96 -10.82
N SER A 250 6.24 -6.40 -9.70
CA SER A 250 6.56 -7.81 -9.43
C SER A 250 5.70 -8.35 -8.30
N GLU A 251 5.06 -9.51 -8.49
CA GLU A 251 4.26 -10.20 -7.45
C GLU A 251 5.08 -10.65 -6.23
N PHE A 252 6.41 -10.56 -6.31
CA PHE A 252 7.32 -10.78 -5.20
C PHE A 252 7.81 -9.46 -4.61
N PRO A 253 8.11 -9.41 -3.30
CA PRO A 253 8.73 -8.25 -2.68
C PRO A 253 10.01 -7.81 -3.42
N ALA A 254 10.28 -6.51 -3.43
CA ALA A 254 11.43 -5.93 -4.14
C ALA A 254 12.77 -6.59 -3.74
N TRP A 255 12.90 -7.04 -2.49
CA TRP A 255 14.09 -7.71 -1.96
C TRP A 255 14.25 -9.18 -2.41
N VAL A 256 13.20 -9.81 -2.95
CA VAL A 256 13.31 -11.16 -3.53
C VAL A 256 14.06 -11.04 -4.85
N ASN A 257 15.30 -11.53 -4.89
CA ASN A 257 16.16 -11.44 -6.08
C ASN A 257 15.49 -12.09 -7.32
N PRO A 258 15.58 -11.48 -8.53
CA PRO A 258 15.04 -12.05 -9.78
C PRO A 258 15.41 -13.52 -10.06
N GLY A 259 16.62 -13.95 -9.67
CA GLY A 259 17.04 -15.35 -9.79
C GLY A 259 16.22 -16.28 -8.89
N VAL A 260 15.84 -15.85 -7.69
CA VAL A 260 14.89 -16.60 -6.84
C VAL A 260 13.53 -16.66 -7.49
N ARG A 261 13.01 -15.53 -7.98
CA ARG A 261 11.68 -15.47 -8.64
C ARG A 261 11.59 -16.46 -9.79
N ARG A 262 12.63 -16.49 -10.64
CA ARG A 262 12.74 -17.44 -11.75
C ARG A 262 12.73 -18.90 -11.27
N LEU A 263 13.48 -19.23 -10.21
CA LEU A 263 13.52 -20.58 -9.66
C LEU A 263 12.15 -21.03 -9.12
N LEU A 264 11.38 -20.12 -8.52
CA LEU A 264 10.03 -20.42 -8.04
C LEU A 264 9.03 -20.64 -9.19
N GLN A 265 9.26 -19.98 -10.33
CA GLN A 265 8.43 -20.08 -11.53
C GLN A 265 8.77 -21.29 -12.40
N THR A 266 10.01 -21.77 -12.42
CA THR A 266 10.44 -22.92 -13.26
C THR A 266 10.11 -24.29 -12.67
N GLY A 267 9.74 -24.36 -11.38
CA GLY A 267 9.15 -25.54 -10.73
C GLY A 267 10.09 -26.71 -10.42
N ARG A 268 11.22 -26.89 -11.12
CA ARG A 268 12.17 -28.00 -10.88
C ARG A 268 13.62 -27.63 -11.18
N PRO A 269 14.32 -26.93 -10.28
CA PRO A 269 15.73 -26.61 -10.47
C PRO A 269 16.64 -27.82 -10.26
N THR A 270 17.78 -27.86 -10.95
CA THR A 270 18.78 -28.93 -10.79
C THR A 270 19.30 -28.98 -9.35
N PRO A 271 19.14 -30.10 -8.62
CA PRO A 271 19.59 -30.20 -7.23
C PRO A 271 21.10 -30.47 -7.13
N ASN A 272 21.70 -29.99 -6.04
CA ASN A 272 23.05 -30.38 -5.61
C ASN A 272 23.04 -31.71 -4.83
N VAL A 273 21.96 -31.98 -4.10
CA VAL A 273 21.76 -33.20 -3.31
C VAL A 273 20.29 -33.60 -3.39
N THR A 274 20.05 -34.90 -3.59
CA THR A 274 18.73 -35.53 -3.55
C THR A 274 18.58 -36.36 -2.28
N VAL A 275 17.47 -36.18 -1.57
CA VAL A 275 17.13 -36.92 -0.35
C VAL A 275 15.99 -37.89 -0.65
N ALA A 276 16.16 -39.18 -0.32
CA ALA A 276 15.13 -40.19 -0.52
C ALA A 276 15.21 -41.28 0.56
N THR A 277 14.11 -41.52 1.28
CA THR A 277 14.08 -42.55 2.35
C THR A 277 14.15 -43.98 1.81
N ASP A 278 13.84 -44.18 0.53
CA ASP A 278 13.89 -45.47 -0.16
C ASP A 278 15.28 -45.82 -0.72
N GLY A 279 16.29 -44.96 -0.49
CA GLY A 279 17.66 -45.14 -0.98
C GLY A 279 17.88 -44.73 -2.43
N THR A 280 16.87 -44.17 -3.13
CA THR A 280 17.00 -43.72 -4.52
C THR A 280 17.57 -42.30 -4.68
N GLY A 281 18.07 -41.71 -3.59
CA GLY A 281 18.69 -40.38 -3.55
C GLY A 281 20.16 -40.48 -3.13
N ASP A 282 20.84 -39.33 -3.08
CA ASP A 282 22.25 -39.24 -2.66
C ASP A 282 22.43 -39.47 -1.16
N VAL A 283 21.38 -39.23 -0.37
CA VAL A 283 21.30 -39.37 1.09
C VAL A 283 19.88 -39.76 1.51
N THR A 284 19.71 -40.27 2.73
CA THR A 284 18.41 -40.77 3.23
C THR A 284 17.71 -39.82 4.19
N THR A 285 18.48 -38.94 4.85
CA THR A 285 17.97 -37.99 5.85
C THR A 285 18.22 -36.55 5.45
N LEU A 286 17.41 -35.63 5.98
CA LEU A 286 17.63 -34.20 5.76
C LEU A 286 18.91 -33.73 6.48
N LYS A 287 19.22 -34.30 7.64
CA LYS A 287 20.46 -33.96 8.37
C LYS A 287 21.72 -34.30 7.58
N GLU A 288 21.75 -35.46 6.90
CA GLU A 288 22.85 -35.81 5.98
C GLU A 288 22.94 -34.82 4.81
N ALA A 289 21.80 -34.40 4.26
CA ALA A 289 21.78 -33.41 3.18
C ALA A 289 22.34 -32.06 3.66
N MET A 290 21.94 -31.60 4.85
CA MET A 290 22.43 -30.36 5.44
C MET A 290 23.93 -30.43 5.76
N ALA A 291 24.46 -31.59 6.16
CA ALA A 291 25.89 -31.77 6.39
C ALA A 291 26.74 -31.54 5.12
N LYS A 292 26.16 -31.69 3.92
CA LYS A 292 26.82 -31.40 2.64
C LYS A 292 26.77 -29.92 2.22
N VAL A 293 25.99 -29.08 2.91
CA VAL A 293 25.85 -27.66 2.57
C VAL A 293 27.12 -26.89 2.98
N PRO A 294 27.79 -26.17 2.06
CA PRO A 294 28.90 -25.30 2.40
C PRO A 294 28.47 -24.18 3.35
N LYS A 295 29.21 -23.98 4.44
CA LYS A 295 28.93 -22.93 5.41
C LYS A 295 29.13 -21.54 4.79
N LYS A 296 28.19 -20.63 5.06
CA LYS A 296 28.11 -19.24 4.57
C LYS A 296 28.28 -19.13 3.05
N SER A 297 27.72 -20.09 2.30
CA SER A 297 27.78 -20.11 0.85
C SER A 297 27.21 -18.83 0.21
N LYS A 298 27.96 -18.23 -0.71
CA LYS A 298 27.50 -17.09 -1.53
C LYS A 298 26.61 -17.53 -2.70
N THR A 299 26.69 -18.80 -3.07
CA THR A 299 25.86 -19.40 -4.12
C THR A 299 24.77 -20.26 -3.50
N ARG A 300 23.66 -20.43 -4.24
CA ARG A 300 22.52 -21.22 -3.77
C ARG A 300 22.83 -22.71 -3.80
N PHE A 301 22.58 -23.38 -2.68
CA PHE A 301 22.68 -24.84 -2.56
C PHE A 301 21.27 -25.43 -2.57
N ILE A 302 20.96 -26.25 -3.56
CA ILE A 302 19.62 -26.77 -3.85
C ILE A 302 19.52 -28.22 -3.40
N ILE A 303 18.54 -28.52 -2.55
CA ILE A 303 18.26 -29.86 -2.05
C ILE A 303 16.89 -30.29 -2.53
N TYR A 304 16.84 -31.38 -3.28
CA TYR A 304 15.60 -32.02 -3.70
C TYR A 304 15.20 -33.09 -2.70
N ILE A 305 13.97 -33.06 -2.22
CA ILE A 305 13.44 -34.01 -1.24
C ILE A 305 12.31 -34.79 -1.91
N LYS A 306 12.56 -36.06 -2.19
CA LYS A 306 11.54 -36.94 -2.79
C LYS A 306 10.35 -37.16 -1.85
N THR A 307 9.27 -37.66 -2.42
CA THR A 307 8.06 -38.07 -1.69
C THR A 307 8.43 -38.99 -0.52
N GLY A 308 7.98 -38.65 0.68
CA GLY A 308 8.30 -39.37 1.90
C GLY A 308 7.92 -38.59 3.15
N LYS A 309 7.80 -39.30 4.28
CA LYS A 309 7.67 -38.71 5.61
C LYS A 309 9.01 -38.81 6.35
N TYR A 310 9.65 -37.68 6.57
CA TYR A 310 10.96 -37.56 7.19
C TYR A 310 10.77 -37.18 8.66
N ARG A 311 10.95 -38.14 9.57
CA ARG A 311 10.74 -37.95 11.01
C ARG A 311 12.00 -37.44 11.70
N GLU A 312 12.23 -36.14 11.61
CA GLU A 312 13.44 -35.48 12.11
C GLU A 312 13.14 -34.05 12.56
N ASN A 313 13.81 -33.59 13.62
CA ASN A 313 13.95 -32.16 13.91
C ASN A 313 15.20 -31.62 13.19
N VAL A 314 15.03 -30.62 12.33
CA VAL A 314 16.10 -30.05 11.50
C VAL A 314 16.30 -28.58 11.86
N VAL A 315 17.55 -28.21 12.15
CA VAL A 315 17.93 -26.83 12.50
C VAL A 315 19.05 -26.37 11.58
N LEU A 316 18.78 -25.34 10.79
CA LEU A 316 19.77 -24.62 9.99
C LEU A 316 20.16 -23.37 10.78
N ASP A 317 21.26 -23.47 11.51
CA ASP A 317 21.83 -22.33 12.24
C ASP A 317 22.28 -21.19 11.29
N LYS A 318 22.78 -20.09 11.87
CA LYS A 318 23.20 -18.88 11.12
C LYS A 318 24.30 -19.10 10.08
N SER A 319 24.98 -20.25 10.09
CA SER A 319 26.01 -20.60 9.10
C SER A 319 25.44 -21.12 7.78
N PHE A 320 24.14 -21.39 7.67
CA PHE A 320 23.53 -21.92 6.44
C PHE A 320 22.96 -20.82 5.55
N TRP A 321 23.73 -20.32 4.60
CA TRP A 321 23.29 -19.24 3.69
C TRP A 321 22.83 -19.80 2.34
N ASN A 322 21.81 -19.15 1.76
CA ASN A 322 21.32 -19.42 0.42
C ASN A 322 20.90 -20.88 0.17
N VAL A 323 20.37 -21.57 1.19
CA VAL A 323 19.86 -22.94 1.03
C VAL A 323 18.46 -22.91 0.43
N MET A 324 18.22 -23.71 -0.60
CA MET A 324 16.89 -23.95 -1.15
C MET A 324 16.54 -25.43 -0.99
N ILE A 325 15.36 -25.71 -0.44
CA ILE A 325 14.78 -27.06 -0.45
C ILE A 325 13.54 -27.07 -1.32
N TYR A 326 13.33 -28.14 -2.08
CA TYR A 326 12.06 -28.37 -2.77
C TYR A 326 11.63 -29.82 -2.75
N GLY A 327 10.31 -30.04 -2.73
CA GLY A 327 9.70 -31.36 -2.67
C GLY A 327 8.89 -31.75 -3.91
N ASP A 328 8.29 -32.94 -3.87
CA ASP A 328 7.36 -33.44 -4.89
C ASP A 328 5.94 -32.86 -4.72
N GLY A 329 5.72 -32.03 -3.70
CA GLY A 329 4.44 -31.43 -3.33
C GLY A 329 4.29 -31.34 -1.81
N LYS A 330 3.61 -30.30 -1.33
CA LYS A 330 3.43 -30.03 0.11
C LYS A 330 2.79 -31.15 0.93
N THR A 331 2.02 -32.04 0.29
CA THR A 331 1.42 -33.22 0.95
C THR A 331 2.22 -34.51 0.76
N LYS A 332 3.31 -34.48 -0.03
CA LYS A 332 4.09 -35.65 -0.44
C LYS A 332 5.46 -35.70 0.23
N SER A 333 6.20 -34.59 0.21
CA SER A 333 7.52 -34.47 0.83
C SER A 333 7.35 -33.72 2.15
N VAL A 334 7.29 -34.47 3.26
CA VAL A 334 6.85 -33.93 4.56
C VAL A 334 7.87 -34.20 5.66
N VAL A 335 8.27 -33.16 6.39
CA VAL A 335 9.10 -33.27 7.60
C VAL A 335 8.19 -33.27 8.82
N VAL A 336 8.41 -34.20 9.74
CA VAL A 336 7.56 -34.44 10.90
C VAL A 336 8.39 -34.45 12.19
N GLY A 337 7.97 -33.68 13.19
CA GLY A 337 8.56 -33.63 14.52
C GLY A 337 7.47 -33.65 15.60
N ARG A 338 7.87 -33.72 16.88
CA ARG A 338 6.92 -33.85 18.01
C ARG A 338 7.34 -33.19 19.32
N LEU A 339 8.39 -32.36 19.27
CA LEU A 339 8.82 -31.59 20.43
C LEU A 339 7.74 -30.57 20.79
N ASN A 340 7.55 -30.34 22.08
CA ASN A 340 6.48 -29.51 22.61
C ASN A 340 6.82 -28.93 23.99
N PHE A 341 6.06 -27.91 24.39
CA PHE A 341 6.24 -27.23 25.67
C PHE A 341 5.97 -28.11 26.88
N VAL A 342 4.86 -28.85 26.90
CA VAL A 342 4.43 -29.66 28.06
C VAL A 342 5.48 -30.68 28.48
N ASP A 343 6.23 -31.24 27.53
CA ASP A 343 7.30 -32.20 27.79
C ASP A 343 8.66 -31.53 28.16
N GLY A 344 8.64 -30.24 28.50
CA GLY A 344 9.79 -29.48 29.01
C GLY A 344 10.73 -28.94 27.93
N THR A 345 10.24 -28.66 26.73
CA THR A 345 11.03 -28.00 25.67
C THR A 345 10.55 -26.55 25.50
N PRO A 346 11.40 -25.52 25.65
CA PRO A 346 10.99 -24.13 25.40
C PRO A 346 10.39 -23.97 24.01
N THR A 347 9.36 -23.13 23.86
CA THR A 347 8.58 -23.01 22.61
C THR A 347 9.48 -22.80 21.39
N PHE A 348 10.50 -21.95 21.52
CA PHE A 348 11.51 -21.67 20.49
C PHE A 348 12.21 -22.93 19.94
N SER A 349 12.44 -23.92 20.81
CA SER A 349 13.15 -25.18 20.51
C SER A 349 12.22 -26.33 20.12
N THR A 350 10.89 -26.11 20.11
CA THR A 350 9.92 -27.14 19.70
C THR A 350 9.85 -27.34 18.18
N ALA A 351 10.44 -26.42 17.41
CA ALA A 351 10.36 -26.39 15.96
C ALA A 351 10.76 -27.73 15.30
N THR A 352 9.88 -28.27 14.47
CA THR A 352 10.20 -29.42 13.61
C THR A 352 11.25 -29.04 12.58
N PHE A 353 11.12 -27.87 11.97
CA PHE A 353 12.12 -27.30 11.09
C PHE A 353 12.39 -25.84 11.48
N ALA A 354 13.67 -25.50 11.69
CA ALA A 354 14.08 -24.15 12.06
C ALA A 354 15.17 -23.62 11.13
N VAL A 355 15.05 -22.37 10.68
CA VAL A 355 16.04 -21.70 9.82
C VAL A 355 16.45 -20.35 10.38
N GLN A 356 17.77 -20.12 10.49
CA GLN A 356 18.35 -18.89 11.03
C GLN A 356 19.31 -18.21 10.04
N GLY A 357 20.01 -18.97 9.20
CA GLY A 357 20.87 -18.41 8.15
C GLY A 357 20.09 -17.70 7.04
N ARG A 358 20.73 -16.76 6.33
CA ARG A 358 20.06 -15.84 5.37
C ARG A 358 19.74 -16.48 4.01
N GLY A 359 18.67 -16.03 3.37
CA GLY A 359 18.33 -16.36 1.98
C GLY A 359 17.75 -17.76 1.78
N PHE A 360 17.12 -18.32 2.81
CA PHE A 360 16.49 -19.63 2.76
C PHE A 360 15.25 -19.65 1.84
N VAL A 361 15.08 -20.72 1.07
CA VAL A 361 13.90 -20.93 0.22
C VAL A 361 13.34 -22.33 0.44
N ALA A 362 12.03 -22.45 0.64
CA ALA A 362 11.33 -23.74 0.60
C ALA A 362 10.21 -23.70 -0.44
N MET A 363 10.09 -24.78 -1.22
CA MET A 363 9.06 -24.92 -2.24
C MET A 363 8.44 -26.32 -2.22
N ASP A 364 7.12 -26.42 -2.34
CA ASP A 364 6.44 -27.72 -2.51
C ASP A 364 6.74 -28.73 -1.38
N MET A 365 6.81 -28.26 -0.13
CA MET A 365 7.17 -29.03 1.07
C MET A 365 6.13 -28.92 2.19
N GLY A 366 5.96 -29.99 2.96
CA GLY A 366 5.13 -29.99 4.17
C GLY A 366 5.95 -30.06 5.46
N PHE A 367 5.50 -29.36 6.50
CA PHE A 367 6.10 -29.36 7.83
C PHE A 367 5.00 -29.60 8.87
N ILE A 368 5.18 -30.64 9.69
CA ILE A 368 4.17 -31.07 10.67
C ILE A 368 4.81 -31.20 12.05
N ASN A 369 4.17 -30.60 13.07
CA ASN A 369 4.42 -30.99 14.45
C ASN A 369 3.24 -31.82 14.97
N GLU A 370 3.46 -33.11 15.21
CA GLU A 370 2.42 -34.09 15.57
C GLU A 370 2.23 -34.24 17.09
N ALA A 371 2.68 -33.28 17.91
CA ALA A 371 2.60 -33.38 19.37
C ALA A 371 1.15 -33.44 19.89
N GLY A 372 0.19 -32.81 19.22
CA GLY A 372 -1.22 -32.76 19.65
C GLY A 372 -1.59 -31.48 20.42
N ALA A 373 -2.89 -31.20 20.55
CA ALA A 373 -3.39 -30.01 21.23
C ALA A 373 -3.16 -30.05 22.75
N GLU A 374 -3.17 -31.25 23.34
CA GLU A 374 -2.90 -31.52 24.75
C GLU A 374 -1.45 -31.22 25.15
N LYS A 375 -0.55 -31.09 24.17
CA LYS A 375 0.85 -30.74 24.35
C LYS A 375 1.14 -29.24 24.23
N HIS A 376 0.08 -28.44 24.02
CA HIS A 376 0.14 -26.98 23.93
C HIS A 376 1.10 -26.51 22.82
N GLN A 377 2.02 -25.58 23.10
CA GLN A 377 2.90 -24.98 22.11
C GLN A 377 3.79 -26.03 21.43
N ALA A 378 3.68 -26.13 20.11
CA ALA A 378 4.40 -27.11 19.30
C ALA A 378 4.61 -26.59 17.86
N VAL A 379 5.81 -26.05 17.60
CA VAL A 379 6.10 -25.35 16.33
C VAL A 379 6.37 -26.35 15.21
N ALA A 380 5.66 -26.23 14.09
CA ALA A 380 5.94 -26.96 12.85
C ALA A 380 7.13 -26.32 12.11
N PHE A 381 7.14 -25.00 12.01
CA PHE A 381 8.22 -24.28 11.35
C PHE A 381 8.57 -22.96 12.03
N ARG A 382 9.87 -22.71 12.24
CA ARG A 382 10.39 -21.44 12.74
C ARG A 382 11.34 -20.81 11.73
N SER A 383 11.07 -19.57 11.32
CA SER A 383 11.99 -18.79 10.50
C SER A 383 12.50 -17.57 11.27
N GLY A 384 13.81 -17.52 11.50
CA GLY A 384 14.58 -16.32 11.80
C GLY A 384 15.46 -15.88 10.62
N SER A 385 15.31 -16.52 9.45
CA SER A 385 16.11 -16.23 8.24
C SER A 385 15.66 -14.91 7.61
N ASP A 386 16.61 -13.98 7.45
CA ASP A 386 16.40 -12.83 6.58
C ASP A 386 16.31 -13.24 5.12
N PHE A 387 15.48 -12.53 4.35
CA PHE A 387 15.15 -12.84 2.96
C PHE A 387 14.63 -14.27 2.72
N SER A 388 13.85 -14.83 3.65
CA SER A 388 13.29 -16.17 3.48
C SER A 388 12.02 -16.18 2.63
N VAL A 389 11.89 -17.18 1.75
CA VAL A 389 10.72 -17.35 0.88
C VAL A 389 10.16 -18.77 0.99
N PHE A 390 8.84 -18.86 1.14
CA PHE A 390 8.09 -20.10 1.22
C PHE A 390 7.03 -20.10 0.13
N TYR A 391 7.08 -21.07 -0.77
CA TYR A 391 6.19 -21.14 -1.91
C TYR A 391 5.51 -22.50 -2.01
N ARG A 392 4.17 -22.52 -2.02
CA ARG A 392 3.39 -23.77 -2.03
C ARG A 392 3.81 -24.76 -0.94
N CYS A 393 4.06 -24.28 0.28
CA CYS A 393 4.37 -25.11 1.44
C CYS A 393 3.13 -25.36 2.31
N SER A 394 3.16 -26.36 3.19
CA SER A 394 2.13 -26.53 4.23
C SER A 394 2.75 -26.60 5.63
N PHE A 395 2.09 -25.96 6.58
CA PHE A 395 2.47 -25.93 7.99
C PHE A 395 1.28 -26.40 8.83
N ASP A 396 1.44 -27.51 9.56
CA ASP A 396 0.35 -28.15 10.31
C ASP A 396 0.79 -28.48 11.74
N ALA A 397 0.12 -27.88 12.71
CA ALA A 397 0.17 -28.25 14.11
C ALA A 397 -1.13 -27.81 14.81
N PHE A 398 -1.05 -27.53 16.12
CA PHE A 398 -2.14 -27.02 16.92
C PHE A 398 -1.80 -25.60 17.41
N GLN A 399 -1.38 -25.46 18.66
CA GLN A 399 -0.98 -24.16 19.20
C GLN A 399 0.44 -23.81 18.73
N ASP A 400 0.64 -22.55 18.33
CA ASP A 400 1.94 -22.00 17.93
C ASP A 400 2.54 -22.72 16.71
N THR A 401 1.73 -22.94 15.66
CA THR A 401 2.10 -23.76 14.49
C THR A 401 3.27 -23.17 13.69
N LEU A 402 3.13 -21.93 13.21
CA LEU A 402 4.10 -21.27 12.35
C LEU A 402 4.67 -20.07 13.10
N TYR A 403 5.98 -20.06 13.29
CA TYR A 403 6.71 -19.04 14.02
C TYR A 403 7.56 -18.17 13.06
N PRO A 404 6.98 -17.15 12.39
CA PRO A 404 7.73 -16.09 11.74
C PRO A 404 8.41 -15.21 12.81
N HIS A 405 9.54 -15.71 13.32
CA HIS A 405 10.23 -15.19 14.50
C HIS A 405 10.77 -13.78 14.29
N SER A 406 11.58 -13.56 13.26
CA SER A 406 12.28 -12.28 13.00
C SER A 406 12.67 -12.08 11.53
N ASN A 407 13.20 -10.90 11.19
CA ASN A 407 13.64 -10.52 9.83
C ASN A 407 12.53 -10.51 8.74
N ARG A 408 12.92 -10.43 7.46
CA ARG A 408 12.01 -10.35 6.30
C ARG A 408 11.65 -11.72 5.77
N GLN A 409 10.36 -11.97 5.61
CA GLN A 409 9.82 -13.26 5.19
C GLN A 409 8.65 -13.10 4.22
N PHE A 410 8.55 -14.01 3.25
CA PHE A 410 7.46 -14.02 2.28
C PHE A 410 6.89 -15.44 2.11
N TYR A 411 5.58 -15.60 2.35
CA TYR A 411 4.85 -16.85 2.21
C TYR A 411 3.82 -16.68 1.10
N ARG A 412 3.88 -17.53 0.07
CA ARG A 412 2.94 -17.47 -1.05
C ARG A 412 2.35 -18.84 -1.36
N GLU A 413 1.04 -18.89 -1.58
CA GLU A 413 0.30 -20.13 -1.89
C GLU A 413 0.50 -21.25 -0.86
N CYS A 414 0.79 -20.86 0.39
CA CYS A 414 1.02 -21.79 1.49
C CYS A 414 -0.28 -22.13 2.23
N ASP A 415 -0.29 -23.29 2.86
CA ASP A 415 -1.36 -23.73 3.76
C ASP A 415 -0.86 -23.62 5.20
N VAL A 416 -1.63 -22.98 6.09
CA VAL A 416 -1.32 -22.89 7.52
C VAL A 416 -2.51 -23.37 8.33
N THR A 417 -2.32 -24.42 9.12
CA THR A 417 -3.38 -25.05 9.93
C THR A 417 -3.03 -25.02 11.41
N GLY A 418 -3.95 -24.57 12.27
CA GLY A 418 -3.71 -24.59 13.72
C GLY A 418 -4.88 -24.10 14.57
N THR A 419 -4.66 -23.98 15.88
CA THR A 419 -5.69 -23.64 16.89
C THR A 419 -5.46 -22.27 17.52
N ILE A 420 -4.52 -22.15 18.46
CA ILE A 420 -4.27 -20.93 19.25
C ILE A 420 -2.97 -20.32 18.76
N ASP A 421 -3.01 -19.02 18.47
CA ASP A 421 -1.87 -18.19 18.05
C ASP A 421 -1.03 -18.86 16.94
N PHE A 422 -1.69 -19.54 16.01
CA PHE A 422 -0.98 -20.48 15.15
C PHE A 422 -0.12 -19.81 14.06
N ILE A 423 -0.22 -18.48 13.92
CA ILE A 423 0.77 -17.62 13.25
C ILE A 423 1.24 -16.55 14.25
N PHE A 424 2.42 -16.72 14.83
CA PHE A 424 2.89 -15.84 15.91
C PHE A 424 4.37 -15.45 15.76
N GLY A 425 4.73 -14.27 16.26
CA GLY A 425 6.10 -13.79 16.23
C GLY A 425 6.22 -12.32 15.87
N ASN A 426 7.41 -11.89 15.47
CA ASN A 426 7.73 -10.49 15.23
C ASN A 426 8.57 -10.26 13.96
N ALA A 427 8.42 -11.12 12.95
CA ALA A 427 9.00 -10.85 11.63
C ALA A 427 8.30 -9.67 10.91
N ALA A 428 8.97 -9.15 9.89
CA ALA A 428 8.33 -8.39 8.81
C ALA A 428 7.85 -9.39 7.75
N VAL A 429 6.59 -9.80 7.83
CA VAL A 429 6.08 -10.95 7.07
C VAL A 429 4.82 -10.62 6.26
N VAL A 430 4.79 -11.12 5.02
CA VAL A 430 3.60 -11.11 4.17
C VAL A 430 3.21 -12.55 3.83
N PHE A 431 1.94 -12.88 4.05
CA PHE A 431 1.25 -14.07 3.55
C PHE A 431 0.39 -13.64 2.37
N GLN A 432 0.65 -14.20 1.19
CA GLN A 432 -0.04 -13.84 -0.04
C GLN A 432 -0.66 -15.06 -0.73
N SER A 433 -1.94 -15.00 -1.05
CA SER A 433 -2.64 -16.12 -1.73
C SER A 433 -2.56 -17.44 -0.96
N CYS A 434 -2.47 -17.38 0.36
CA CYS A 434 -2.37 -18.54 1.25
C CYS A 434 -3.75 -19.03 1.69
N LYS A 435 -3.83 -20.30 2.09
CA LYS A 435 -4.98 -20.86 2.82
C LYS A 435 -4.68 -20.86 4.31
N ILE A 436 -5.47 -20.13 5.08
CA ILE A 436 -5.33 -20.02 6.53
C ILE A 436 -6.49 -20.76 7.17
N MET A 437 -6.18 -21.89 7.81
CA MET A 437 -7.16 -22.92 8.14
C MET A 437 -7.24 -23.16 9.65
N PRO A 438 -8.05 -22.38 10.38
CA PRO A 438 -8.31 -22.67 11.79
C PRO A 438 -8.97 -24.03 11.96
N ARG A 439 -8.54 -24.78 12.98
CA ARG A 439 -9.06 -26.12 13.30
C ARG A 439 -9.68 -26.15 14.69
N GLN A 440 -10.54 -27.13 14.94
CA GLN A 440 -11.24 -27.29 16.21
C GLN A 440 -10.24 -27.52 17.37
N PRO A 441 -10.22 -26.62 18.40
CA PRO A 441 -9.37 -26.79 19.57
C PRO A 441 -10.00 -27.74 20.60
N LEU A 442 -9.31 -27.95 21.74
CA LEU A 442 -9.86 -28.72 22.87
C LEU A 442 -11.11 -28.06 23.45
N LYS A 443 -11.90 -28.84 24.20
CA LYS A 443 -13.13 -28.34 24.83
C LYS A 443 -12.82 -27.13 25.72
N ASN A 444 -13.68 -26.11 25.65
CA ASN A 444 -13.58 -24.83 26.38
C ASN A 444 -12.39 -23.92 25.96
N GLN A 445 -11.77 -24.18 24.81
CA GLN A 445 -10.80 -23.27 24.19
C GLN A 445 -11.45 -22.45 23.07
N PHE A 446 -10.67 -21.49 22.55
CA PHE A 446 -10.99 -20.68 21.39
C PHE A 446 -9.83 -20.75 20.39
N VAL A 447 -10.01 -20.17 19.20
CA VAL A 447 -8.99 -20.10 18.14
C VAL A 447 -8.57 -18.64 17.94
N THR A 448 -7.26 -18.41 17.83
CA THR A 448 -6.67 -17.14 17.42
C THR A 448 -5.72 -17.39 16.27
N ILE A 449 -5.95 -16.71 15.14
CA ILE A 449 -5.12 -16.89 13.95
C ILE A 449 -3.74 -16.25 14.16
N THR A 450 -3.70 -14.97 14.55
CA THR A 450 -2.44 -14.24 14.71
C THR A 450 -2.13 -13.83 16.15
N ALA A 451 -0.85 -13.81 16.50
CA ALA A 451 -0.32 -13.16 17.69
C ALA A 451 1.01 -12.44 17.38
N GLN A 452 0.93 -11.14 17.08
CA GLN A 452 2.09 -10.36 16.64
C GLN A 452 2.77 -9.64 17.82
N GLY A 453 4.11 -9.76 17.89
CA GLY A 453 4.92 -9.39 19.06
C GLY A 453 5.73 -8.09 18.98
N LYS A 454 5.29 -7.05 18.24
CA LYS A 454 6.04 -5.79 18.12
C LYS A 454 6.03 -4.99 19.43
N LYS A 455 7.22 -4.61 19.92
CA LYS A 455 7.41 -3.93 21.23
C LYS A 455 7.97 -2.50 21.11
N ASP A 456 8.52 -2.13 19.96
CA ASP A 456 9.00 -0.77 19.71
C ASP A 456 8.31 -0.17 18.47
N PRO A 457 7.83 1.08 18.52
CA PRO A 457 7.11 1.70 17.41
C PRO A 457 7.95 1.81 16.13
N ASN A 458 9.28 1.91 16.27
CA ASN A 458 10.21 2.07 15.15
C ASN A 458 10.59 0.73 14.51
N GLN A 459 10.16 -0.42 15.06
CA GLN A 459 10.34 -1.71 14.38
C GLN A 459 9.56 -1.72 13.06
N ASN A 460 10.17 -2.22 12.00
CA ASN A 460 9.52 -2.39 10.70
C ASN A 460 8.76 -3.74 10.57
N THR A 461 8.44 -4.36 11.70
CA THR A 461 7.84 -5.69 11.79
C THR A 461 6.32 -5.64 11.82
N GLY A 462 5.67 -6.74 11.47
CA GLY A 462 4.21 -6.84 11.35
C GLY A 462 3.77 -8.05 10.54
N ILE A 463 2.52 -8.46 10.71
CA ILE A 463 1.90 -9.54 9.93
C ILE A 463 0.94 -8.91 8.91
N SER A 464 1.17 -9.17 7.62
CA SER A 464 0.27 -8.81 6.52
C SER A 464 -0.31 -10.07 5.88
N ILE A 465 -1.63 -10.22 5.91
CA ILE A 465 -2.37 -11.31 5.25
C ILE A 465 -3.11 -10.71 4.06
N GLN A 466 -2.66 -11.03 2.84
CA GLN A 466 -3.11 -10.41 1.61
C GLN A 466 -3.64 -11.46 0.62
N LYS A 467 -4.85 -11.24 0.06
CA LYS A 467 -5.42 -12.13 -0.98
C LYS A 467 -5.53 -13.60 -0.52
N CYS A 468 -5.69 -13.84 0.78
CA CYS A 468 -5.75 -15.19 1.33
C CYS A 468 -7.19 -15.69 1.48
N ASP A 469 -7.35 -17.00 1.57
CA ASP A 469 -8.61 -17.65 1.92
C ASP A 469 -8.55 -18.14 3.37
N ILE A 470 -9.42 -17.60 4.22
CA ILE A 470 -9.51 -17.97 5.64
C ILE A 470 -10.79 -18.80 5.83
N THR A 471 -10.62 -20.12 5.94
CA THR A 471 -11.72 -21.11 5.98
C THR A 471 -11.40 -22.24 6.96
N PRO A 472 -12.39 -22.82 7.67
CA PRO A 472 -12.12 -23.87 8.65
C PRO A 472 -11.46 -25.11 8.02
N PHE A 473 -10.50 -25.70 8.73
CA PHE A 473 -9.89 -26.97 8.33
C PHE A 473 -10.86 -28.15 8.50
N ASP A 474 -11.62 -28.13 9.60
CA ASP A 474 -12.55 -29.17 10.03
C ASP A 474 -13.87 -28.53 10.52
N ALA A 475 -14.74 -29.33 11.17
CA ALA A 475 -15.99 -28.87 11.75
C ALA A 475 -15.74 -27.97 12.98
N LEU A 476 -15.36 -26.72 12.71
CA LEU A 476 -15.00 -25.72 13.71
C LEU A 476 -16.25 -25.11 14.34
N THR A 477 -16.47 -25.41 15.62
CA THR A 477 -17.57 -24.84 16.43
C THR A 477 -17.07 -23.86 17.50
N ALA A 478 -15.78 -23.85 17.80
CA ALA A 478 -15.20 -22.97 18.80
C ALA A 478 -15.20 -21.50 18.36
N PRO A 479 -15.35 -20.54 19.29
CA PRO A 479 -15.17 -19.13 19.00
C PRO A 479 -13.80 -18.88 18.36
N THR A 480 -13.79 -18.19 17.22
CA THR A 480 -12.58 -17.94 16.44
C THR A 480 -12.38 -16.46 16.19
N TYR A 481 -11.14 -16.00 16.33
CA TYR A 481 -10.73 -14.61 16.16
C TYR A 481 -9.57 -14.52 15.17
N LEU A 482 -9.52 -13.41 14.43
CA LEU A 482 -8.45 -13.05 13.49
C LEU A 482 -7.09 -12.92 14.21
N GLY A 483 -7.10 -12.63 15.51
CA GLY A 483 -5.89 -12.65 16.33
C GLY A 483 -6.02 -11.85 17.61
N ARG A 484 -4.88 -11.67 18.28
CA ARG A 484 -4.72 -10.88 19.51
C ARG A 484 -3.34 -10.20 19.61
N PRO A 485 -3.23 -9.03 20.25
CA PRO A 485 -1.97 -8.30 20.35
C PRO A 485 -1.07 -8.88 21.43
N TRP A 486 0.07 -9.48 21.05
CA TRP A 486 0.99 -10.07 22.03
C TRP A 486 1.82 -9.01 22.79
N LYS A 487 2.17 -7.89 22.14
CA LYS A 487 2.98 -6.80 22.72
C LYS A 487 2.42 -5.40 22.36
N GLU A 488 2.94 -4.35 22.98
CA GLU A 488 2.36 -2.99 23.01
C GLU A 488 2.14 -2.32 21.63
N PHE A 489 2.95 -2.65 20.63
CA PHE A 489 2.89 -2.04 19.30
C PHE A 489 2.47 -3.05 18.23
N SER A 490 1.78 -4.11 18.66
CA SER A 490 1.38 -5.22 17.82
C SER A 490 0.71 -4.74 16.53
N THR A 491 1.18 -5.24 15.38
CA THR A 491 0.75 -4.78 14.06
C THR A 491 0.30 -5.94 13.18
N THR A 492 -0.99 -6.00 12.86
CA THR A 492 -1.58 -7.02 11.97
C THR A 492 -2.55 -6.38 10.97
N VAL A 493 -2.42 -6.69 9.69
CA VAL A 493 -3.34 -6.24 8.64
C VAL A 493 -3.86 -7.44 7.85
N ILE A 494 -5.18 -7.50 7.64
CA ILE A 494 -5.84 -8.50 6.80
C ILE A 494 -6.55 -7.77 5.67
N MET A 495 -6.16 -8.05 4.42
CA MET A 495 -6.67 -7.32 3.28
C MET A 495 -6.92 -8.19 2.06
N GLN A 496 -7.90 -7.78 1.24
CA GLN A 496 -8.28 -8.41 -0.02
C GLN A 496 -8.53 -9.92 0.13
N SER A 497 -8.88 -10.38 1.33
CA SER A 497 -8.94 -11.80 1.69
C SER A 497 -10.40 -12.24 1.87
N THR A 498 -10.68 -13.52 1.58
CA THR A 498 -12.00 -14.12 1.80
C THR A 498 -12.07 -14.68 3.23
N ILE A 499 -13.08 -14.31 4.01
CA ILE A 499 -13.28 -14.74 5.40
C ILE A 499 -14.60 -15.52 5.52
N GLY A 500 -14.50 -16.79 5.93
CA GLY A 500 -15.65 -17.67 6.14
C GLY A 500 -16.55 -17.27 7.32
N SER A 501 -17.75 -17.87 7.39
CA SER A 501 -18.81 -17.52 8.37
C SER A 501 -18.53 -17.90 9.83
N PHE A 502 -17.48 -18.67 10.10
CA PHE A 502 -17.12 -19.18 11.44
C PHE A 502 -16.54 -18.10 12.36
N LEU A 503 -16.12 -16.95 11.81
CA LEU A 503 -15.46 -15.89 12.57
C LEU A 503 -16.44 -15.26 13.57
N ASN A 504 -16.02 -15.10 14.82
CA ASN A 504 -16.78 -14.33 15.78
C ASN A 504 -16.91 -12.86 15.29
N PRO A 505 -18.12 -12.26 15.27
CA PRO A 505 -18.31 -10.92 14.72
C PRO A 505 -17.41 -9.83 15.32
N VAL A 506 -16.96 -9.97 16.57
CA VAL A 506 -16.01 -9.01 17.18
C VAL A 506 -14.64 -9.02 16.51
N GLY A 507 -14.30 -10.11 15.80
CA GLY A 507 -13.13 -10.27 14.95
C GLY A 507 -11.81 -10.46 15.70
N TRP A 508 -11.58 -9.71 16.77
CA TRP A 508 -10.32 -9.68 17.52
C TRP A 508 -10.59 -9.88 19.02
N ILE A 509 -9.62 -10.44 19.74
CA ILE A 509 -9.73 -10.65 21.19
C ILE A 509 -8.53 -10.07 21.95
N SER A 510 -8.77 -9.52 23.14
CA SER A 510 -7.70 -8.93 23.95
C SER A 510 -6.75 -9.99 24.50
N TRP A 511 -5.49 -9.61 24.71
CA TRP A 511 -4.50 -10.51 25.33
C TRP A 511 -4.88 -10.84 26.78
N VAL A 512 -5.28 -9.82 27.53
CA VAL A 512 -5.82 -9.96 28.89
C VAL A 512 -7.33 -9.81 28.81
N SER A 513 -8.05 -10.82 29.31
CA SER A 513 -9.52 -10.84 29.27
C SER A 513 -10.11 -9.60 29.95
N GLY A 514 -10.97 -8.87 29.22
CA GLY A 514 -11.67 -7.68 29.73
C GLY A 514 -10.82 -6.40 29.79
N VAL A 515 -9.59 -6.41 29.26
CA VAL A 515 -8.72 -5.23 29.18
C VAL A 515 -8.49 -4.90 27.72
N ASP A 516 -8.89 -3.69 27.31
CA ASP A 516 -8.59 -3.18 25.98
C ASP A 516 -7.07 -3.06 25.76
N PRO A 517 -6.57 -3.40 24.57
CA PRO A 517 -5.17 -3.27 24.27
C PRO A 517 -4.75 -1.78 24.17
N PRO A 518 -3.45 -1.50 24.30
CA PRO A 518 -2.92 -0.14 24.14
C PRO A 518 -3.31 0.48 22.80
N ALA A 519 -3.56 1.80 22.78
CA ALA A 519 -3.87 2.55 21.56
C ALA A 519 -2.74 2.52 20.51
N SER A 520 -1.54 2.08 20.90
CA SER A 520 -0.35 1.94 20.06
C SER A 520 -0.34 0.71 19.15
N ILE A 521 -1.28 -0.24 19.31
CA ILE A 521 -1.43 -1.34 18.35
C ILE A 521 -1.92 -0.81 16.99
N TYR A 522 -1.68 -1.57 15.93
CA TYR A 522 -2.21 -1.28 14.60
C TYR A 522 -2.87 -2.53 14.01
N TYR A 523 -4.19 -2.59 14.08
CA TYR A 523 -4.99 -3.70 13.57
C TYR A 523 -5.91 -3.20 12.47
N GLY A 524 -5.83 -3.77 11.28
CA GLY A 524 -6.53 -3.21 10.12
C GLY A 524 -7.17 -4.26 9.22
N GLU A 525 -8.32 -3.91 8.66
CA GLU A 525 -9.03 -4.68 7.64
C GLU A 525 -9.25 -3.83 6.38
N TYR A 526 -9.05 -4.40 5.18
CA TYR A 526 -9.21 -3.67 3.91
C TYR A 526 -9.74 -4.56 2.78
N LEU A 527 -10.91 -4.25 2.22
CA LEU A 527 -11.50 -4.97 1.08
C LEU A 527 -11.57 -6.50 1.26
N ASN A 528 -11.83 -6.97 2.48
CA ASN A 528 -12.09 -8.38 2.72
C ASN A 528 -13.52 -8.74 2.27
N THR A 529 -13.72 -9.97 1.81
CA THR A 529 -15.00 -10.48 1.30
C THR A 529 -15.41 -11.76 2.05
N GLY A 530 -16.64 -12.23 1.83
CA GLY A 530 -17.17 -13.43 2.49
C GLY A 530 -17.99 -13.15 3.76
N LEU A 531 -18.65 -14.19 4.27
CA LEU A 531 -19.65 -14.07 5.33
C LEU A 531 -19.08 -13.60 6.68
N GLY A 532 -17.80 -13.83 6.95
CA GLY A 532 -17.12 -13.35 8.15
C GLY A 532 -16.48 -11.96 8.02
N ALA A 533 -16.50 -11.35 6.83
CA ALA A 533 -15.76 -10.11 6.55
C ALA A 533 -16.46 -8.82 7.02
N SER A 534 -17.73 -8.89 7.43
CA SER A 534 -18.44 -7.71 7.92
C SER A 534 -17.75 -7.11 9.14
N VAL A 535 -17.41 -5.82 9.06
CA VAL A 535 -16.75 -5.08 10.15
C VAL A 535 -17.72 -4.43 11.14
N ALA A 536 -19.04 -4.52 10.90
CA ALA A 536 -20.05 -3.75 11.62
C ALA A 536 -20.11 -4.03 13.14
N LYS A 537 -19.64 -5.20 13.59
CA LYS A 537 -19.64 -5.64 14.99
C LYS A 537 -18.24 -5.82 15.57
N ARG A 538 -17.21 -5.35 14.86
CA ARG A 538 -15.82 -5.49 15.31
C ARG A 538 -15.56 -4.72 16.60
N VAL A 539 -14.50 -5.10 17.31
CA VAL A 539 -14.02 -4.39 18.50
C VAL A 539 -13.86 -2.88 18.26
N SER A 540 -14.01 -2.08 19.32
CA SER A 540 -13.89 -0.62 19.29
C SER A 540 -12.55 -0.10 19.83
N TRP A 541 -11.49 -0.90 19.76
CA TRP A 541 -10.17 -0.53 20.28
C TRP A 541 -9.59 0.69 19.55
N ALA A 542 -8.91 1.58 20.27
CA ALA A 542 -8.32 2.78 19.67
C ALA A 542 -7.30 2.49 18.54
N GLY A 543 -6.57 1.37 18.66
CA GLY A 543 -5.60 0.91 17.67
C GLY A 543 -6.19 0.06 16.52
N TYR A 544 -7.51 -0.17 16.50
CA TYR A 544 -8.20 -0.86 15.42
C TYR A 544 -8.68 0.12 14.33
N LYS A 545 -8.52 -0.26 13.06
CA LYS A 545 -8.87 0.51 11.86
C LYS A 545 -9.92 -0.25 11.04
N PRO A 546 -11.23 0.00 11.25
CA PRO A 546 -12.31 -0.75 10.62
C PRO A 546 -12.44 -0.52 9.11
N SER A 547 -11.88 0.57 8.59
CA SER A 547 -11.87 0.89 7.16
C SER A 547 -10.57 1.59 6.81
N MET A 548 -9.54 0.83 6.46
CA MET A 548 -8.28 1.39 5.97
C MET A 548 -8.48 2.08 4.61
N THR A 549 -7.70 3.13 4.36
CA THR A 549 -7.64 3.72 3.02
C THR A 549 -6.74 2.89 2.10
N SER A 550 -6.85 3.07 0.77
CA SER A 550 -5.92 2.43 -0.17
C SER A 550 -4.45 2.82 0.08
N SER A 551 -4.21 4.05 0.53
CA SER A 551 -2.87 4.53 0.91
C SER A 551 -2.33 3.82 2.17
N ASP A 552 -3.19 3.59 3.16
CA ASP A 552 -2.82 2.85 4.35
C ASP A 552 -2.56 1.38 4.03
N ALA A 553 -3.44 0.75 3.25
CA ALA A 553 -3.27 -0.63 2.79
C ALA A 553 -1.98 -0.80 1.98
N GLY A 554 -1.66 0.16 1.10
CA GLY A 554 -0.45 0.15 0.26
C GLY A 554 0.87 0.11 1.03
N LYS A 555 0.89 0.46 2.32
CA LYS A 555 2.07 0.32 3.19
C LYS A 555 2.37 -1.14 3.56
N PHE A 556 1.37 -2.01 3.42
CA PHE A 556 1.41 -3.42 3.79
C PHE A 556 1.35 -4.36 2.57
N THR A 557 1.28 -3.83 1.35
CA THR A 557 1.21 -4.62 0.09
C THR A 557 2.59 -4.94 -0.48
N VAL A 558 2.65 -6.04 -1.24
CA VAL A 558 3.85 -6.39 -2.04
C VAL A 558 4.04 -5.45 -3.24
N LEU A 559 2.93 -5.02 -3.85
CA LEU A 559 2.89 -4.15 -5.03
C LEU A 559 2.69 -2.69 -4.60
N LYS A 560 3.50 -1.76 -5.14
CA LYS A 560 3.28 -0.32 -4.96
C LYS A 560 2.21 0.16 -5.94
N CYS A 561 1.01 0.43 -5.44
CA CYS A 561 -0.03 1.12 -6.19
C CYS A 561 0.10 2.63 -5.96
N GLU A 562 0.40 3.39 -7.00
CA GLU A 562 0.48 4.85 -6.94
C GLU A 562 -0.64 5.48 -7.79
N TYR A 563 -1.37 6.44 -7.21
CA TYR A 563 -2.44 7.19 -7.89
C TYR A 563 -2.30 8.68 -7.63
N ALA A 564 -1.46 9.34 -8.43
CA ALA A 564 -0.97 10.69 -8.18
C ALA A 564 -2.05 11.80 -8.22
N VAL A 565 -3.18 11.58 -8.90
CA VAL A 565 -4.29 12.57 -8.99
C VAL A 565 -4.89 12.88 -7.61
N ARG A 566 -4.71 11.98 -6.62
CA ARG A 566 -5.02 12.20 -5.19
C ARG A 566 -3.82 11.89 -4.29
N GLY A 567 -2.62 12.27 -4.75
CA GLY A 567 -1.35 12.02 -4.08
C GLY A 567 -0.88 13.14 -3.13
N GLU A 568 0.42 13.20 -2.88
CA GLU A 568 1.09 14.08 -1.91
C GLU A 568 0.67 15.57 -2.00
N ILE A 569 0.60 16.11 -3.22
CA ILE A 569 0.25 17.53 -3.44
C ILE A 569 -1.18 17.83 -2.96
N VAL A 570 -2.11 16.89 -3.12
CA VAL A 570 -3.50 17.07 -2.66
C VAL A 570 -3.57 17.02 -1.13
N SER A 571 -2.81 16.15 -0.48
CA SER A 571 -2.70 16.14 0.98
C SER A 571 -2.10 17.43 1.52
N LEU A 572 -1.08 17.98 0.85
CA LEU A 572 -0.53 19.31 1.19
C LEU A 572 -1.58 20.40 1.04
N ALA A 573 -2.34 20.41 -0.06
CA ALA A 573 -3.40 21.39 -0.30
C ALA A 573 -4.50 21.32 0.77
N GLN A 574 -4.90 20.12 1.19
CA GLN A 574 -5.87 19.93 2.27
C GLN A 574 -5.37 20.46 3.61
N ASN A 575 -4.09 20.25 3.93
CA ASN A 575 -3.48 20.79 5.14
C ASN A 575 -3.46 22.33 5.11
N LEU A 576 -3.06 22.93 3.99
CA LEU A 576 -3.09 24.39 3.81
C LEU A 576 -4.52 24.93 3.90
N GLN A 577 -5.51 24.22 3.35
CA GLN A 577 -6.92 24.61 3.44
C GLN A 577 -7.44 24.59 4.88
N GLN A 578 -6.99 23.64 5.71
CA GLN A 578 -7.30 23.61 7.13
C GLN A 578 -6.60 24.76 7.87
N ASP A 579 -5.34 25.03 7.53
CA ASP A 579 -4.57 26.10 8.16
C ASP A 579 -5.12 27.50 7.83
N LEU A 580 -5.55 27.75 6.59
CA LEU A 580 -6.24 28.98 6.20
C LEU A 580 -7.51 29.24 7.02
N LYS A 581 -8.25 28.18 7.36
CA LYS A 581 -9.44 28.28 8.21
C LYS A 581 -9.09 28.55 9.67
N ALA A 582 -8.02 27.93 10.16
CA ALA A 582 -7.58 28.08 11.54
C ALA A 582 -6.87 29.41 11.79
N ASN A 583 -6.08 29.87 10.82
CA ASN A 583 -5.19 31.01 10.89
C ASN A 583 -5.34 31.91 9.66
N PRO A 584 -6.42 32.71 9.54
CA PRO A 584 -6.61 33.59 8.40
C PRO A 584 -5.47 34.60 8.25
N GLY A 585 -4.96 34.80 7.02
CA GLY A 585 -3.93 35.79 6.70
C GLY A 585 -2.47 35.34 6.91
N THR A 586 -2.21 34.08 7.30
CA THR A 586 -0.83 33.55 7.44
C THR A 586 -0.18 33.14 6.12
N HIS A 587 -0.96 32.99 5.06
CA HIS A 587 -0.51 32.59 3.72
C HIS A 587 -0.66 33.76 2.74
N PRO A 588 0.14 33.78 1.64
CA PRO A 588 0.07 34.84 0.62
C PRO A 588 -1.16 34.75 -0.30
N PHE A 589 -2.13 33.88 0.02
CA PHE A 589 -3.37 33.64 -0.72
C PHE A 589 -4.50 33.34 0.28
N GLU A 590 -5.75 33.56 -0.16
CA GLU A 590 -6.94 33.43 0.71
C GLU A 590 -7.70 32.10 0.49
N GLU A 591 -7.54 31.47 -0.68
CA GLU A 591 -8.22 30.22 -1.03
C GLU A 591 -7.28 29.22 -1.71
N ILE A 592 -7.67 27.93 -1.66
CA ILE A 592 -7.03 26.87 -2.43
C ILE A 592 -7.79 26.68 -3.73
N ILE A 593 -7.10 26.82 -4.86
CA ILE A 593 -7.66 26.69 -6.20
C ILE A 593 -7.30 25.31 -6.75
N TYR A 594 -8.26 24.38 -6.73
CA TYR A 594 -8.05 23.00 -7.14
C TYR A 594 -8.02 22.84 -8.67
N CYS A 595 -6.87 23.12 -9.29
CA CYS A 595 -6.61 22.89 -10.71
C CYS A 595 -6.10 21.45 -11.02
N ASN A 596 -6.33 20.51 -10.10
CA ASN A 596 -5.74 19.17 -10.13
C ASN A 596 -6.71 18.06 -10.56
N ILE A 597 -8.02 18.29 -10.49
CA ILE A 597 -9.05 17.26 -10.74
C ILE A 597 -10.09 17.75 -11.76
N GLY A 598 -10.46 16.87 -12.70
CA GLY A 598 -11.54 17.17 -13.64
C GLY A 598 -12.91 16.98 -13.00
N ASN A 599 -13.32 17.91 -12.12
CA ASN A 599 -14.59 17.90 -11.39
C ASN A 599 -15.37 19.21 -11.65
N PRO A 600 -16.07 19.34 -12.79
CA PRO A 600 -16.55 20.63 -13.29
C PRO A 600 -17.48 21.39 -12.32
N GLN A 601 -18.45 20.69 -11.71
CA GLN A 601 -19.43 21.32 -10.81
C GLN A 601 -18.78 21.85 -9.52
N SER A 602 -17.68 21.24 -9.06
CA SER A 602 -16.93 21.75 -7.91
C SER A 602 -16.22 23.08 -8.19
N LEU A 603 -16.13 23.48 -9.46
CA LEU A 603 -15.52 24.72 -9.92
C LEU A 603 -16.55 25.65 -10.58
N GLY A 604 -17.84 25.47 -10.26
CA GLY A 604 -18.89 26.43 -10.59
C GLY A 604 -19.66 26.15 -11.88
N GLN A 605 -19.34 25.09 -12.64
CA GLN A 605 -20.20 24.68 -13.76
C GLN A 605 -21.59 24.34 -13.25
N GLN A 606 -22.62 24.97 -13.81
CA GLN A 606 -24.01 24.67 -13.46
C GLN A 606 -24.41 23.30 -14.02
N PRO A 607 -25.27 22.54 -13.31
CA PRO A 607 -25.84 21.32 -13.84
C PRO A 607 -26.81 21.64 -14.99
N ILE A 608 -26.92 20.73 -15.97
CA ILE A 608 -27.90 20.85 -17.05
C ILE A 608 -29.30 20.65 -16.48
N THR A 609 -30.21 21.60 -16.76
CA THR A 609 -31.52 21.66 -16.12
C THR A 609 -32.37 20.44 -16.46
N PHE A 610 -32.49 20.09 -17.75
CA PHE A 610 -33.24 18.92 -18.22
C PHE A 610 -32.84 17.62 -17.51
N PHE A 611 -31.53 17.39 -17.31
CA PHE A 611 -31.07 16.19 -16.62
C PHE A 611 -31.52 16.16 -15.15
N ARG A 612 -31.48 17.30 -14.46
CA ARG A 612 -31.87 17.39 -13.05
C ARG A 612 -33.38 17.29 -12.86
N GLU A 613 -34.16 17.86 -13.77
CA GLU A 613 -35.62 17.71 -13.80
C GLU A 613 -36.03 16.24 -13.92
N VAL A 614 -35.55 15.53 -14.95
CA VAL A 614 -35.91 14.13 -15.17
C VAL A 614 -35.47 13.25 -13.98
N LEU A 615 -34.27 13.45 -13.45
CA LEU A 615 -33.80 12.69 -12.29
C LEU A 615 -34.65 12.95 -11.05
N ALA A 616 -35.02 14.21 -10.77
CA ALA A 616 -35.88 14.54 -9.63
C ALA A 616 -37.26 13.88 -9.73
N LEU A 617 -37.84 13.87 -10.94
CA LEU A 617 -39.11 13.21 -11.22
C LEU A 617 -39.01 11.68 -11.08
N CYS A 618 -37.92 11.06 -11.52
CA CYS A 618 -37.70 9.61 -11.37
C CYS A 618 -37.40 9.19 -9.93
N ASP A 619 -36.71 10.03 -9.15
CA ASP A 619 -36.39 9.76 -7.74
C ASP A 619 -37.64 9.92 -6.85
N HIS A 620 -38.59 10.79 -7.22
CA HIS A 620 -39.84 10.99 -6.49
C HIS A 620 -41.09 10.90 -7.40
N PRO A 621 -41.41 9.71 -7.95
CA PRO A 621 -42.40 9.56 -9.01
C PRO A 621 -43.83 9.97 -8.61
N THR A 622 -44.16 10.01 -7.31
CA THR A 622 -45.49 10.44 -6.84
C THR A 622 -45.79 11.92 -7.10
N ILE A 623 -44.79 12.75 -7.46
CA ILE A 623 -45.05 14.13 -7.86
C ILE A 623 -45.57 14.22 -9.28
N LEU A 624 -45.34 13.22 -10.14
CA LEU A 624 -45.84 13.23 -11.53
C LEU A 624 -47.37 13.31 -11.61
N ASP A 625 -48.08 12.83 -10.58
CA ASP A 625 -49.55 12.87 -10.50
C ASP A 625 -50.11 14.19 -9.95
N LYS A 626 -49.25 15.13 -9.53
CA LYS A 626 -49.67 16.42 -8.97
C LYS A 626 -49.85 17.48 -10.06
N SER A 627 -50.93 18.24 -9.99
CA SER A 627 -51.22 19.34 -10.93
C SER A 627 -50.12 20.40 -10.98
N GLU A 628 -49.46 20.65 -9.85
CA GLU A 628 -48.40 21.64 -9.66
C GLU A 628 -47.14 21.29 -10.45
N THR A 629 -46.94 20.01 -10.78
CA THR A 629 -45.75 19.53 -11.50
C THR A 629 -45.67 20.12 -12.90
N GLN A 630 -46.81 20.34 -13.58
CA GLN A 630 -46.84 20.98 -14.90
C GLN A 630 -46.39 22.44 -14.89
N GLY A 631 -46.41 23.10 -13.72
CA GLY A 631 -45.92 24.48 -13.58
C GLY A 631 -44.46 24.58 -13.12
N LEU A 632 -43.84 23.47 -12.72
CA LEU A 632 -42.51 23.43 -12.12
C LEU A 632 -41.45 22.74 -12.98
N PHE A 633 -41.86 21.86 -13.89
CA PHE A 633 -40.98 21.08 -14.75
C PHE A 633 -41.42 21.22 -16.21
N SER A 634 -40.46 21.20 -17.14
CA SER A 634 -40.78 21.16 -18.57
C SER A 634 -41.60 19.93 -18.95
N ALA A 635 -42.50 20.09 -19.94
CA ALA A 635 -43.40 19.03 -20.38
C ALA A 635 -42.65 17.81 -20.91
N ASP A 636 -41.55 18.01 -21.62
CA ASP A 636 -40.72 16.93 -22.13
C ASP A 636 -39.87 16.25 -21.04
N SER A 637 -39.47 16.95 -19.97
CA SER A 637 -38.91 16.30 -18.78
C SER A 637 -39.92 15.38 -18.08
N ILE A 638 -41.17 15.80 -17.95
CA ILE A 638 -42.27 14.98 -17.39
C ILE A 638 -42.52 13.74 -18.26
N ASN A 639 -42.62 13.93 -19.57
CA ASN A 639 -42.82 12.82 -20.51
C ASN A 639 -41.64 11.84 -20.46
N ARG A 640 -40.40 12.35 -20.45
CA ARG A 640 -39.21 11.53 -20.36
C ARG A 640 -39.14 10.73 -19.06
N ALA A 641 -39.55 11.32 -17.93
CA ALA A 641 -39.62 10.61 -16.66
C ALA A 641 -40.61 9.45 -16.71
N TRP A 642 -41.80 9.65 -17.30
CA TRP A 642 -42.78 8.56 -17.50
C TRP A 642 -42.24 7.44 -18.40
N GLU A 643 -41.65 7.79 -19.54
CA GLU A 643 -41.03 6.82 -20.46
C GLU A 643 -39.98 5.96 -19.75
N ILE A 644 -39.13 6.57 -18.93
CA ILE A 644 -38.07 5.88 -18.19
C ILE A 644 -38.66 4.98 -17.10
N LEU A 645 -39.63 5.47 -16.33
CA LEU A 645 -40.29 4.68 -15.29
C LEU A 645 -40.97 3.45 -15.88
N ASP A 646 -41.60 3.57 -17.05
CA ASP A 646 -42.26 2.45 -17.74
C ASP A 646 -41.30 1.39 -18.28
N GLN A 647 -40.04 1.76 -18.51
CA GLN A 647 -38.98 0.82 -18.88
C GLN A 647 -38.38 0.07 -17.68
N ILE A 648 -38.65 0.53 -16.45
CA ILE A 648 -38.15 -0.09 -15.22
C ILE A 648 -39.22 -1.05 -14.68
N PRO A 649 -38.91 -2.35 -14.47
CA PRO A 649 -39.87 -3.30 -13.95
C PRO A 649 -40.55 -2.82 -12.66
N GLY A 650 -41.89 -2.75 -12.68
CA GLY A 650 -42.69 -2.29 -11.56
C GLY A 650 -42.52 -0.80 -11.20
N ARG A 651 -41.96 0.02 -12.10
CA ARG A 651 -41.58 1.43 -11.86
C ARG A 651 -40.72 1.60 -10.59
N ALA A 652 -39.97 0.56 -10.22
CA ALA A 652 -39.24 0.48 -8.95
C ALA A 652 -37.79 0.99 -9.10
N THR A 653 -37.60 2.31 -9.04
CA THR A 653 -36.28 2.96 -9.20
C THR A 653 -35.27 2.64 -8.09
N GLY A 654 -35.74 2.12 -6.94
CA GLY A 654 -34.89 1.67 -5.83
C GLY A 654 -34.49 0.18 -5.87
N ALA A 655 -34.98 -0.59 -6.85
CA ALA A 655 -34.65 -2.01 -6.98
C ALA A 655 -33.32 -2.25 -7.71
N TYR A 656 -32.74 -3.43 -7.53
CA TYR A 656 -31.65 -3.88 -8.41
C TYR A 656 -32.18 -4.06 -9.84
N SER A 657 -31.41 -3.58 -10.82
CA SER A 657 -31.65 -3.86 -12.24
C SER A 657 -30.93 -5.15 -12.67
N HIS A 658 -31.11 -5.54 -13.92
CA HIS A 658 -30.25 -6.55 -14.54
C HIS A 658 -28.78 -6.13 -14.43
N SER A 659 -27.85 -7.08 -14.31
CA SER A 659 -26.43 -6.76 -14.06
C SER A 659 -25.73 -5.99 -15.20
N GLN A 660 -26.28 -6.02 -16.40
CA GLN A 660 -25.84 -5.15 -17.52
C GLN A 660 -26.48 -3.75 -17.48
N GLY A 661 -27.51 -3.55 -16.66
CA GLY A 661 -28.36 -2.36 -16.63
C GLY A 661 -29.77 -2.61 -17.15
N VAL A 662 -30.67 -1.69 -16.84
CA VAL A 662 -32.08 -1.70 -17.30
C VAL A 662 -32.12 -1.80 -18.82
N LYS A 663 -32.91 -2.75 -19.34
CA LYS A 663 -32.92 -3.05 -20.78
C LYS A 663 -33.32 -1.83 -21.62
N GLY A 664 -34.42 -1.14 -21.28
CA GLY A 664 -34.86 0.04 -22.06
C GLY A 664 -33.83 1.18 -22.08
N LEU A 665 -33.06 1.35 -21.00
CA LEU A 665 -31.98 2.33 -20.95
C LEU A 665 -30.79 1.92 -21.85
N ARG A 666 -30.45 0.61 -21.89
CA ARG A 666 -29.48 0.09 -22.85
C ARG A 666 -29.95 0.23 -24.29
N ASP A 667 -31.24 -0.01 -24.56
CA ASP A 667 -31.85 0.19 -25.89
C ASP A 667 -31.71 1.67 -26.33
N THR A 668 -31.95 2.60 -25.41
CA THR A 668 -31.79 4.05 -25.65
C THR A 668 -30.34 4.42 -25.94
N ILE A 669 -29.38 3.88 -25.20
CA ILE A 669 -27.94 4.13 -25.42
C ILE A 669 -27.50 3.55 -26.76
N ALA A 670 -27.94 2.34 -27.11
CA ALA A 670 -27.63 1.73 -28.41
C ALA A 670 -28.11 2.62 -29.57
N ALA A 671 -29.35 3.11 -29.50
CA ALA A 671 -29.88 4.04 -30.50
C ALA A 671 -29.08 5.36 -30.56
N GLY A 672 -28.61 5.87 -29.42
CA GLY A 672 -27.74 7.04 -29.37
C GLY A 672 -26.36 6.81 -30.01
N ILE A 673 -25.76 5.64 -29.78
CA ILE A 673 -24.50 5.23 -30.43
C ILE A 673 -24.70 5.13 -31.94
N GLU A 674 -25.79 4.49 -32.38
CA GLU A 674 -26.11 4.35 -33.80
C GLU A 674 -26.34 5.71 -34.49
N ALA A 675 -27.05 6.62 -33.84
CA ALA A 675 -27.25 7.98 -34.34
C ALA A 675 -25.93 8.77 -34.45
N ARG A 676 -25.01 8.61 -33.48
CA ARG A 676 -23.69 9.25 -33.49
C ARG A 676 -22.77 8.68 -34.58
N ASP A 677 -22.74 7.35 -34.72
CA ASP A 677 -21.75 6.66 -35.54
C ASP A 677 -22.22 6.40 -36.97
N GLY A 678 -23.54 6.36 -37.23
CA GLY A 678 -24.12 5.91 -38.49
C GLY A 678 -24.04 4.38 -38.69
N PHE A 679 -23.77 3.62 -37.62
CA PHE A 679 -23.65 2.16 -37.64
C PHE A 679 -24.45 1.55 -36.48
N PRO A 680 -25.15 0.42 -36.69
CA PRO A 680 -25.96 -0.21 -35.65
C PRO A 680 -25.20 -0.52 -34.35
N ALA A 681 -25.90 -0.42 -33.22
CA ALA A 681 -25.43 -0.85 -31.91
C ALA A 681 -26.40 -1.87 -31.31
N ASN A 682 -25.87 -2.89 -30.64
CA ASN A 682 -26.69 -3.89 -29.98
C ASN A 682 -26.79 -3.58 -28.48
N PRO A 683 -28.01 -3.44 -27.90
CA PRO A 683 -28.19 -3.25 -26.47
C PRO A 683 -27.54 -4.33 -25.60
N ASP A 684 -27.40 -5.56 -26.10
CA ASP A 684 -26.76 -6.66 -25.38
C ASP A 684 -25.24 -6.55 -25.30
N ASP A 685 -24.63 -5.69 -26.11
CA ASP A 685 -23.20 -5.32 -26.04
C ASP A 685 -22.92 -4.27 -24.97
N ILE A 686 -23.95 -3.66 -24.39
CA ILE A 686 -23.82 -2.53 -23.47
C ILE A 686 -23.89 -3.01 -22.02
N PHE A 687 -22.92 -2.56 -21.23
CA PHE A 687 -22.87 -2.76 -19.78
C PHE A 687 -22.84 -1.40 -19.10
N LEU A 688 -23.88 -1.09 -18.32
CA LEU A 688 -23.95 0.12 -17.51
C LEU A 688 -23.14 -0.03 -16.22
N THR A 689 -22.30 0.94 -15.92
CA THR A 689 -21.31 0.87 -14.83
C THR A 689 -21.31 2.15 -13.98
N ASP A 690 -20.76 2.06 -12.75
CA ASP A 690 -20.66 3.20 -11.82
C ASP A 690 -19.57 4.23 -12.23
N GLY A 691 -19.77 4.83 -13.41
CA GLY A 691 -18.75 5.53 -14.20
C GLY A 691 -17.94 4.56 -15.06
N ALA A 692 -16.96 5.06 -15.81
CA ALA A 692 -16.06 4.23 -16.62
C ALA A 692 -15.04 3.42 -15.79
N SER A 693 -14.73 3.84 -14.56
CA SER A 693 -13.66 3.24 -13.76
C SER A 693 -13.87 1.75 -13.43
N PRO A 694 -15.06 1.30 -12.99
CA PRO A 694 -15.32 -0.13 -12.78
C PRO A 694 -15.16 -0.95 -14.06
N ALA A 695 -15.58 -0.43 -15.22
CA ALA A 695 -15.44 -1.11 -16.51
C ALA A 695 -13.96 -1.35 -16.86
N VAL A 696 -13.09 -0.36 -16.63
CA VAL A 696 -11.63 -0.53 -16.79
C VAL A 696 -11.09 -1.62 -15.86
N HIS A 697 -11.49 -1.65 -14.59
CA HIS A 697 -11.08 -2.71 -13.67
C HIS A 697 -11.55 -4.10 -14.12
N MET A 698 -12.79 -4.22 -14.59
CA MET A 698 -13.31 -5.48 -15.13
C MET A 698 -12.47 -5.98 -16.30
N MET A 699 -12.10 -5.10 -17.23
CA MET A 699 -11.26 -5.49 -18.37
C MET A 699 -9.84 -5.87 -17.95
N MET A 700 -9.24 -5.18 -16.97
CA MET A 700 -7.94 -5.59 -16.44
C MET A 700 -8.02 -6.97 -15.77
N GLN A 701 -9.06 -7.22 -14.96
CA GLN A 701 -9.29 -8.51 -14.32
C GLN A 701 -9.50 -9.65 -15.32
N LEU A 702 -10.18 -9.38 -16.44
CA LEU A 702 -10.44 -10.38 -17.47
C LEU A 702 -9.20 -10.70 -18.31
N LEU A 703 -8.40 -9.69 -18.65
CA LEU A 703 -7.33 -9.81 -19.64
C LEU A 703 -5.98 -10.22 -19.05
N ILE A 704 -5.75 -9.92 -17.77
CA ILE A 704 -4.48 -10.20 -17.07
C ILE A 704 -4.59 -11.52 -16.31
N ARG A 705 -3.78 -12.51 -16.72
CA ARG A 705 -3.68 -13.81 -16.05
C ARG A 705 -2.50 -13.86 -15.08
N SER A 706 -1.46 -13.06 -15.32
CA SER A 706 -0.22 -13.00 -14.52
C SER A 706 0.62 -11.77 -14.89
N GLU A 707 1.76 -11.57 -14.20
CA GLU A 707 2.73 -10.51 -14.52
C GLU A 707 3.31 -10.61 -15.94
N SER A 708 3.25 -11.79 -16.57
CA SER A 708 3.67 -11.99 -17.95
C SER A 708 2.67 -11.43 -18.97
N ASP A 709 1.46 -11.04 -18.57
CA ASP A 709 0.52 -10.35 -19.43
C ASP A 709 0.75 -8.83 -19.37
N GLY A 710 0.94 -8.23 -20.54
CA GLY A 710 1.18 -6.81 -20.72
C GLY A 710 -0.05 -6.07 -21.23
N ILE A 711 -0.26 -4.84 -20.76
CA ILE A 711 -1.25 -3.92 -21.32
C ILE A 711 -0.52 -2.68 -21.83
N PHE A 712 -0.69 -2.36 -23.10
CA PHE A 712 -0.19 -1.10 -23.65
C PHE A 712 -0.93 0.07 -23.04
N CYS A 713 -0.18 1.05 -22.54
CA CYS A 713 -0.70 2.25 -21.92
C CYS A 713 0.09 3.48 -22.41
N PRO A 714 -0.59 4.59 -22.75
CA PRO A 714 0.10 5.79 -23.21
C PRO A 714 1.04 6.35 -22.13
N ILE A 715 2.06 7.06 -22.54
CA ILE A 715 2.86 7.91 -21.67
C ILE A 715 2.92 9.30 -22.31
N PRO A 716 2.39 10.33 -21.64
CA PRO A 716 1.71 10.31 -20.33
C PRO A 716 0.33 9.59 -20.35
N GLN A 717 -0.11 9.02 -19.22
CA GLN A 717 -1.43 8.36 -19.07
C GLN A 717 -2.28 8.90 -17.94
N TYR A 718 -3.59 8.65 -18.02
CA TYR A 718 -4.50 8.77 -16.89
C TYR A 718 -4.26 7.66 -15.84
N PRO A 719 -3.81 7.97 -14.60
CA PRO A 719 -3.27 6.99 -13.65
C PRO A 719 -4.19 5.86 -13.15
N LEU A 720 -5.46 5.86 -13.56
CA LEU A 720 -6.33 4.71 -13.35
C LEU A 720 -5.76 3.45 -14.02
N TYR A 721 -5.19 3.58 -15.22
CA TYR A 721 -4.68 2.42 -15.97
C TYR A 721 -3.47 1.82 -15.29
N SER A 722 -2.45 2.61 -14.97
CA SER A 722 -1.27 2.12 -14.24
C SER A 722 -1.63 1.50 -12.89
N ALA A 723 -2.55 2.12 -12.15
CA ALA A 723 -3.02 1.58 -10.88
C ALA A 723 -3.81 0.26 -11.07
N SER A 724 -4.71 0.21 -12.05
CA SER A 724 -5.53 -0.96 -12.31
C SER A 724 -4.70 -2.15 -12.80
N ILE A 725 -3.76 -1.93 -13.72
CA ILE A 725 -2.83 -2.97 -14.19
C ILE A 725 -2.04 -3.54 -13.01
N ALA A 726 -1.51 -2.66 -12.13
CA ALA A 726 -0.77 -3.10 -10.95
C ALA A 726 -1.65 -3.88 -9.95
N LEU A 727 -2.87 -3.42 -9.68
CA LEU A 727 -3.81 -4.10 -8.76
C LEU A 727 -4.15 -5.53 -9.22
N HIS A 728 -4.26 -5.73 -10.54
CA HIS A 728 -4.56 -7.00 -11.17
C HIS A 728 -3.32 -7.85 -11.51
N GLY A 729 -2.12 -7.39 -11.12
CA GLY A 729 -0.88 -8.16 -11.27
C GLY A 729 -0.35 -8.23 -12.70
N GLY A 730 -0.69 -7.27 -13.56
CA GLY A 730 -0.20 -7.20 -14.93
C GLY A 730 1.02 -6.29 -15.10
N THR A 731 1.65 -6.35 -16.27
CA THR A 731 2.76 -5.46 -16.64
C THR A 731 2.25 -4.29 -17.48
N LEU A 732 2.57 -3.05 -17.08
CA LEU A 732 2.36 -1.89 -17.93
C LEU A 732 3.43 -1.87 -19.03
N VAL A 733 2.99 -1.89 -20.29
CA VAL A 733 3.86 -1.70 -21.45
C VAL A 733 3.69 -0.27 -21.93
N PRO A 734 4.67 0.62 -21.72
CA PRO A 734 4.52 2.02 -22.10
C PRO A 734 4.60 2.17 -23.61
N TYR A 735 3.83 3.09 -24.18
CA TYR A 735 4.12 3.69 -25.48
C TYR A 735 4.10 5.20 -25.34
N TYR A 736 5.08 5.88 -25.91
CA TYR A 736 5.22 7.32 -25.72
C TYR A 736 4.43 8.08 -26.78
N LEU A 737 3.59 9.00 -26.34
CA LEU A 737 2.96 9.98 -27.22
C LEU A 737 4.00 11.03 -27.61
N ASP A 738 3.97 11.46 -28.87
CA ASP A 738 4.94 12.43 -29.37
C ASP A 738 4.46 13.86 -29.13
N GLU A 739 5.04 14.50 -28.12
CA GLU A 739 4.79 15.90 -27.78
C GLU A 739 5.01 16.84 -28.98
N ALA A 740 6.04 16.60 -29.80
CA ALA A 740 6.42 17.51 -30.89
C ALA A 740 5.37 17.57 -32.02
N THR A 741 4.58 16.52 -32.19
CA THR A 741 3.52 16.41 -33.20
C THR A 741 2.11 16.61 -32.61
N GLY A 742 2.01 17.22 -31.43
CA GLY A 742 0.71 17.47 -30.80
C GLY A 742 0.19 16.29 -29.96
N TRP A 743 1.09 15.51 -29.34
CA TRP A 743 0.79 14.28 -28.60
C TRP A 743 0.21 13.17 -29.48
N GLY A 744 0.69 13.08 -30.72
CA GLY A 744 0.33 12.02 -31.66
C GLY A 744 0.77 10.64 -31.19
N LEU A 745 0.05 9.61 -31.60
CA LEU A 745 0.45 8.20 -31.43
C LEU A 745 1.06 7.71 -32.74
N GLU A 746 2.29 7.20 -32.70
CA GLU A 746 2.95 6.61 -33.87
C GLU A 746 2.96 5.07 -33.80
N ILE A 747 2.63 4.41 -34.91
CA ILE A 747 2.65 2.93 -35.00
C ILE A 747 4.07 2.36 -34.90
N SER A 748 5.08 3.10 -35.35
CA SER A 748 6.51 2.77 -35.19
C SER A 748 6.88 2.57 -33.72
N GLU A 749 6.42 3.46 -32.85
CA GLU A 749 6.64 3.39 -31.40
C GLU A 749 5.92 2.18 -30.79
N LEU A 750 4.66 1.92 -31.17
CA LEU A 750 3.95 0.72 -30.73
C LEU A 750 4.69 -0.57 -31.11
N LYS A 751 5.20 -0.68 -32.33
CA LYS A 751 5.98 -1.85 -32.79
C LYS A 751 7.23 -2.05 -31.96
N LYS A 752 8.01 -0.99 -31.74
CA LYS A 752 9.24 -1.01 -30.94
C LYS A 752 8.99 -1.47 -29.51
N GLN A 753 7.95 -0.96 -28.86
CA GLN A 753 7.61 -1.32 -27.49
C GLN A 753 7.04 -2.75 -27.40
N LEU A 754 6.32 -3.20 -28.43
CA LEU A 754 5.82 -4.58 -28.53
C LEU A 754 6.99 -5.58 -28.62
N GLU A 755 7.97 -5.31 -29.48
CA GLU A 755 9.18 -6.13 -29.61
C GLU A 755 10.00 -6.13 -28.30
N THR A 756 10.10 -4.98 -27.64
CA THR A 756 10.76 -4.85 -26.33
C THR A 756 10.03 -5.67 -25.26
N ALA A 757 8.70 -5.67 -25.24
CA ALA A 757 7.90 -6.46 -24.31
C ALA A 757 8.06 -7.97 -24.59
N ARG A 758 7.95 -8.38 -25.86
CA ARG A 758 8.11 -9.78 -26.30
C ARG A 758 9.50 -10.33 -25.93
N SER A 759 10.56 -9.56 -26.14
CA SER A 759 11.93 -9.97 -25.76
C SER A 759 12.13 -10.15 -24.24
N LYS A 760 11.28 -9.53 -23.42
CA LYS A 760 11.23 -9.72 -21.96
C LYS A 760 10.30 -10.84 -21.51
N GLY A 761 9.71 -11.59 -22.46
CA GLY A 761 8.74 -12.65 -22.16
C GLY A 761 7.34 -12.15 -21.79
N ILE A 762 7.02 -10.90 -22.10
CA ILE A 762 5.70 -10.33 -21.84
C ILE A 762 4.78 -10.56 -23.05
N THR A 763 3.62 -11.15 -22.80
CA THR A 763 2.52 -11.31 -23.76
C THR A 763 1.63 -10.10 -23.69
N VAL A 764 1.71 -9.19 -24.65
CA VAL A 764 0.83 -8.01 -24.70
C VAL A 764 -0.58 -8.45 -25.11
N ARG A 765 -1.60 -8.09 -24.33
CA ARG A 765 -2.98 -8.55 -24.47
C ARG A 765 -3.92 -7.49 -25.04
N ALA A 766 -3.64 -6.23 -24.76
CA ALA A 766 -4.51 -5.13 -25.14
C ALA A 766 -3.75 -3.82 -25.33
N LEU A 767 -4.36 -2.92 -26.09
CA LEU A 767 -3.96 -1.53 -26.28
C LEU A 767 -5.02 -0.59 -25.71
N VAL A 768 -4.65 0.17 -24.69
CA VAL A 768 -5.44 1.29 -24.19
C VAL A 768 -5.18 2.51 -25.05
N VAL A 769 -6.24 3.14 -25.57
CA VAL A 769 -6.18 4.44 -26.24
C VAL A 769 -7.14 5.39 -25.54
N ILE A 770 -6.64 6.55 -25.14
CA ILE A 770 -7.44 7.59 -24.49
C ILE A 770 -7.66 8.72 -25.50
N ASN A 771 -8.89 8.91 -25.96
CA ASN A 771 -9.22 9.87 -27.02
C ASN A 771 -10.61 10.50 -26.81
N PRO A 772 -10.73 11.82 -26.57
CA PRO A 772 -9.65 12.79 -26.37
C PRO A 772 -8.75 12.49 -25.15
N GLY A 773 -7.47 12.84 -25.25
CA GLY A 773 -6.45 12.39 -24.31
C GLY A 773 -6.45 13.09 -22.95
N ASN A 774 -6.06 12.35 -21.91
CA ASN A 774 -5.81 12.83 -20.56
C ASN A 774 -4.47 12.25 -20.07
N PRO A 775 -3.47 13.10 -19.76
CA PRO A 775 -3.58 14.52 -19.42
C PRO A 775 -3.44 15.51 -20.59
N THR A 776 -3.22 15.05 -21.81
CA THR A 776 -2.63 15.82 -22.92
C THR A 776 -3.59 16.63 -23.77
N GLY A 777 -4.89 16.34 -23.75
CA GLY A 777 -5.91 17.13 -24.44
C GLY A 777 -5.93 17.00 -25.97
N GLN A 778 -5.16 16.08 -26.56
CA GLN A 778 -5.20 15.83 -28.00
C GLN A 778 -6.44 15.06 -28.44
N VAL A 779 -6.83 15.26 -29.68
CA VAL A 779 -7.87 14.53 -30.39
C VAL A 779 -7.22 13.80 -31.56
N LEU A 780 -7.33 12.47 -31.61
CA LEU A 780 -6.75 11.69 -32.71
C LEU A 780 -7.48 11.97 -34.02
N ALA A 781 -6.72 12.08 -35.11
CA ALA A 781 -7.26 12.11 -36.46
C ALA A 781 -7.77 10.72 -36.88
N GLU A 782 -8.78 10.69 -37.75
CA GLU A 782 -9.40 9.43 -38.20
C GLU A 782 -8.38 8.49 -38.86
N GLU A 783 -7.44 9.03 -39.66
CA GLU A 783 -6.40 8.25 -40.32
C GLU A 783 -5.51 7.51 -39.31
N ASN A 784 -5.11 8.18 -38.23
CA ASN A 784 -4.32 7.54 -37.18
C ASN A 784 -5.14 6.46 -36.44
N GLN A 785 -6.44 6.70 -36.22
CA GLN A 785 -7.31 5.68 -35.62
C GLN A 785 -7.43 4.45 -36.52
N ARG A 786 -7.47 4.61 -37.86
CA ARG A 786 -7.46 3.49 -38.82
C ARG A 786 -6.17 2.67 -38.69
N ASP A 787 -5.03 3.34 -38.60
CA ASP A 787 -3.73 2.69 -38.43
C ASP A 787 -3.64 1.91 -37.10
N ILE A 788 -4.20 2.45 -36.01
CA ILE A 788 -4.28 1.78 -34.70
C ILE A 788 -5.17 0.54 -34.77
N VAL A 789 -6.36 0.65 -35.40
CA VAL A 789 -7.28 -0.49 -35.58
C VAL A 789 -6.60 -1.60 -36.38
N GLU A 790 -5.91 -1.25 -37.46
CA GLU A 790 -5.16 -2.21 -38.28
C GLU A 790 -4.03 -2.88 -37.49
N PHE A 791 -3.28 -2.11 -36.68
CA PHE A 791 -2.25 -2.64 -35.80
C PHE A 791 -2.83 -3.64 -34.78
N CYS A 792 -3.93 -3.30 -34.10
CA CYS A 792 -4.58 -4.18 -33.13
C CYS A 792 -5.08 -5.48 -33.79
N LYS A 793 -5.72 -5.38 -34.96
CA LYS A 793 -6.17 -6.56 -35.73
C LYS A 793 -4.99 -7.47 -36.07
N LYS A 794 -3.91 -6.90 -36.63
CA LYS A 794 -2.73 -7.65 -37.06
C LYS A 794 -2.01 -8.36 -35.91
N GLU A 795 -1.88 -7.68 -34.77
CA GLU A 795 -1.17 -8.21 -33.60
C GLU A 795 -2.07 -9.00 -32.63
N GLY A 796 -3.38 -9.11 -32.92
CA GLY A 796 -4.33 -9.85 -32.08
C GLY A 796 -4.57 -9.21 -30.71
N LEU A 797 -4.58 -7.88 -30.65
CA LEU A 797 -4.74 -7.10 -29.41
C LEU A 797 -6.18 -6.66 -29.22
N VAL A 798 -6.68 -6.74 -27.99
CA VAL A 798 -7.93 -6.08 -27.61
C VAL A 798 -7.73 -4.57 -27.64
N LEU A 799 -8.61 -3.84 -28.31
CA LEU A 799 -8.60 -2.38 -28.30
C LEU A 799 -9.51 -1.86 -27.17
N LEU A 800 -8.92 -1.13 -26.23
CA LEU A 800 -9.60 -0.52 -25.09
C LEU A 800 -9.67 1.00 -25.34
N ALA A 801 -10.80 1.46 -25.87
CA ALA A 801 -11.03 2.84 -26.27
C ALA A 801 -11.69 3.65 -25.14
N ASP A 802 -10.91 4.50 -24.46
CA ASP A 802 -11.41 5.42 -23.43
C ASP A 802 -11.86 6.73 -24.08
N GLU A 803 -13.16 6.85 -24.27
CA GLU A 803 -13.82 7.93 -25.05
C GLU A 803 -14.61 8.89 -24.14
N VAL A 804 -14.23 8.97 -22.86
CA VAL A 804 -14.99 9.74 -21.85
C VAL A 804 -15.06 11.25 -22.12
N TYR A 805 -14.18 11.79 -22.96
CA TYR A 805 -14.13 13.21 -23.32
C TYR A 805 -14.73 13.52 -24.69
N GLN A 806 -15.49 12.62 -25.29
CA GLN A 806 -15.94 12.73 -26.70
C GLN A 806 -16.68 14.03 -27.07
N GLU A 807 -17.38 14.67 -26.13
CA GLU A 807 -18.07 15.96 -26.35
C GLU A 807 -17.20 17.19 -26.08
N ASN A 808 -16.01 17.02 -25.53
CA ASN A 808 -15.09 18.11 -25.23
C ASN A 808 -14.11 18.27 -26.39
N ILE A 809 -14.54 18.90 -27.48
CA ILE A 809 -13.71 19.22 -28.65
C ILE A 809 -13.76 20.73 -28.88
N TYR A 810 -12.61 21.37 -29.01
CA TYR A 810 -12.49 22.83 -29.03
C TYR A 810 -11.94 23.39 -30.33
N VAL A 811 -11.18 22.59 -31.07
CA VAL A 811 -10.55 23.01 -32.32
C VAL A 811 -11.46 22.70 -33.51
N PRO A 812 -11.70 23.66 -34.42
CA PRO A 812 -12.64 23.46 -35.53
C PRO A 812 -12.13 22.48 -36.58
N GLU A 813 -10.82 22.22 -36.65
CA GLU A 813 -10.21 21.33 -37.64
C GLU A 813 -10.32 19.84 -37.28
N LYS A 814 -10.77 19.50 -36.07
CA LYS A 814 -10.93 18.11 -35.62
C LYS A 814 -12.35 17.85 -35.11
N GLN A 815 -12.75 16.59 -35.23
CA GLN A 815 -14.00 16.08 -34.68
C GLN A 815 -13.72 14.80 -33.91
N PHE A 816 -14.63 14.42 -33.02
CA PHE A 816 -14.55 13.11 -32.39
C PHE A 816 -15.02 12.02 -33.37
N HIS A 817 -14.20 10.98 -33.54
CA HIS A 817 -14.57 9.75 -34.23
C HIS A 817 -14.42 8.60 -33.24
N SER A 818 -15.48 7.84 -33.00
CA SER A 818 -15.40 6.67 -32.14
C SER A 818 -14.60 5.56 -32.82
N PHE A 819 -13.85 4.78 -32.04
CA PHE A 819 -13.15 3.61 -32.58
C PHE A 819 -14.10 2.57 -33.17
N LYS A 820 -15.35 2.52 -32.67
CA LYS A 820 -16.42 1.71 -33.28
C LYS A 820 -16.74 2.17 -34.69
N LYS A 821 -17.02 3.47 -34.90
CA LYS A 821 -17.29 4.05 -36.22
C LYS A 821 -16.13 3.78 -37.17
N VAL A 822 -14.90 4.04 -36.73
CA VAL A 822 -13.69 3.83 -37.55
C VAL A 822 -13.56 2.37 -37.95
N SER A 823 -13.63 1.43 -37.00
CA SER A 823 -13.56 -0.01 -37.24
C SER A 823 -14.64 -0.50 -38.22
N ARG A 824 -15.90 -0.09 -38.02
CA ARG A 824 -17.02 -0.45 -38.91
C ARG A 824 -16.87 0.15 -40.31
N SER A 825 -16.36 1.37 -40.43
CA SER A 825 -16.07 2.00 -41.74
C SER A 825 -14.96 1.30 -42.52
N MET A 826 -14.06 0.57 -41.83
CA MET A 826 -13.03 -0.27 -42.45
C MET A 826 -13.58 -1.66 -42.87
N GLY A 827 -14.85 -1.94 -42.60
CA GLY A 827 -15.47 -3.24 -42.84
C GLY A 827 -15.21 -4.27 -41.76
N TYR A 828 -14.67 -3.87 -40.59
CA TYR A 828 -14.37 -4.78 -39.49
C TYR A 828 -15.56 -4.91 -38.53
N GLY A 829 -15.99 -6.15 -38.32
CA GLY A 829 -17.12 -6.55 -37.47
C GLY A 829 -16.71 -7.30 -36.20
N ASP A 830 -17.65 -8.03 -35.61
CA ASP A 830 -17.45 -8.79 -34.36
C ASP A 830 -16.56 -10.03 -34.50
N LYS A 831 -16.13 -10.35 -35.72
CA LYS A 831 -15.18 -11.44 -35.99
C LYS A 831 -13.76 -10.94 -36.22
N ASP A 832 -13.58 -9.62 -36.32
CA ASP A 832 -12.34 -9.02 -36.81
C ASP A 832 -11.45 -8.45 -35.71
N ILE A 833 -12.04 -7.77 -34.73
CA ILE A 833 -11.30 -7.08 -33.67
C ILE A 833 -12.11 -7.02 -32.36
N PRO A 834 -11.57 -7.50 -31.24
CA PRO A 834 -12.16 -7.25 -29.93
C PRO A 834 -11.98 -5.77 -29.54
N LEU A 835 -13.10 -5.08 -29.32
CA LEU A 835 -13.14 -3.65 -28.99
C LEU A 835 -14.04 -3.42 -27.78
N VAL A 836 -13.53 -2.68 -26.80
CA VAL A 836 -14.30 -2.16 -25.67
C VAL A 836 -14.20 -0.64 -25.66
N SER A 837 -15.33 0.03 -25.88
CA SER A 837 -15.43 1.50 -25.81
C SER A 837 -16.03 1.91 -24.46
N PHE A 838 -15.35 2.81 -23.74
CA PHE A 838 -15.79 3.34 -22.46
C PHE A 838 -16.34 4.76 -22.59
N GLN A 839 -17.48 5.02 -21.94
CA GLN A 839 -18.06 6.35 -21.82
C GLN A 839 -18.58 6.59 -20.39
N SER A 840 -18.66 7.86 -19.99
CA SER A 840 -19.01 8.30 -18.65
C SER A 840 -19.80 9.60 -18.65
N VAL A 841 -20.79 9.72 -17.76
CA VAL A 841 -21.54 10.97 -17.55
C VAL A 841 -20.74 12.02 -16.78
N SER A 842 -19.54 11.66 -16.31
CA SER A 842 -18.74 12.50 -15.42
C SER A 842 -18.10 13.71 -16.12
N LYS A 843 -17.92 13.64 -17.44
CA LYS A 843 -17.15 14.60 -18.24
C LYS A 843 -18.07 15.31 -19.23
N GLY A 844 -17.54 15.98 -20.26
CA GLY A 844 -18.35 16.78 -21.18
C GLY A 844 -18.90 18.05 -20.53
N TYR A 845 -19.88 18.63 -21.20
CA TYR A 845 -20.74 19.68 -20.63
C TYR A 845 -21.70 19.14 -19.58
N TYR A 846 -21.90 17.81 -19.52
CA TYR A 846 -22.71 17.17 -18.49
C TYR A 846 -22.09 17.39 -17.10
N GLY A 847 -20.82 17.00 -16.92
CA GLY A 847 -20.06 17.29 -15.70
C GLY A 847 -20.54 16.58 -14.42
N GLU A 848 -21.31 15.49 -14.55
CA GLU A 848 -22.06 14.83 -13.46
C GLU A 848 -21.23 13.79 -12.69
N CYS A 849 -20.01 14.16 -12.27
CA CYS A 849 -19.03 13.25 -11.65
C CYS A 849 -19.58 12.47 -10.45
N GLY A 850 -20.43 13.11 -9.62
CA GLY A 850 -20.99 12.52 -8.40
C GLY A 850 -22.10 11.50 -8.65
N LYS A 851 -22.72 11.51 -9.83
CA LYS A 851 -23.80 10.58 -10.21
C LYS A 851 -23.30 9.19 -10.57
N ARG A 852 -22.00 9.05 -10.81
CA ARG A 852 -21.35 7.76 -11.10
C ARG A 852 -22.07 6.98 -12.21
N GLY A 853 -22.51 7.63 -13.28
CA GLY A 853 -23.08 6.96 -14.45
C GLY A 853 -22.05 6.72 -15.54
N GLY A 854 -22.13 5.61 -16.26
CA GLY A 854 -21.28 5.31 -17.40
C GLY A 854 -21.66 3.99 -18.05
N TYR A 855 -20.98 3.66 -19.15
CA TYR A 855 -21.16 2.38 -19.81
C TYR A 855 -19.88 1.93 -20.51
N MET A 856 -19.81 0.63 -20.81
CA MET A 856 -18.92 0.10 -21.83
C MET A 856 -19.73 -0.63 -22.91
N GLU A 857 -19.34 -0.46 -24.16
CA GLU A 857 -19.83 -1.28 -25.29
C GLU A 857 -18.77 -2.32 -25.64
N VAL A 858 -19.15 -3.59 -25.67
CA VAL A 858 -18.27 -4.74 -25.83
C VAL A 858 -18.58 -5.45 -27.15
N THR A 859 -17.67 -5.34 -28.13
CA THR A 859 -17.80 -5.95 -29.46
C THR A 859 -16.59 -6.83 -29.78
N GLY A 860 -16.74 -7.77 -30.71
CA GLY A 860 -15.60 -8.60 -31.13
C GLY A 860 -15.16 -9.71 -30.18
N PHE A 861 -15.98 -10.06 -29.19
CA PHE A 861 -15.73 -11.16 -28.25
C PHE A 861 -16.66 -12.34 -28.51
N THR A 862 -16.15 -13.57 -28.36
CA THR A 862 -16.97 -14.78 -28.49
C THR A 862 -18.01 -14.86 -27.38
N PRO A 863 -19.14 -15.57 -27.59
CA PRO A 863 -20.17 -15.73 -26.57
C PRO A 863 -19.65 -16.22 -25.21
N GLU A 864 -18.66 -17.11 -25.20
CA GLU A 864 -18.07 -17.67 -23.98
C GLU A 864 -17.28 -16.63 -23.18
N VAL A 865 -16.56 -15.73 -23.88
CA VAL A 865 -15.84 -14.64 -23.21
C VAL A 865 -16.82 -13.59 -22.69
N ARG A 866 -17.89 -13.30 -23.45
CA ARG A 866 -18.95 -12.39 -23.02
C ARG A 866 -19.66 -12.89 -21.76
N GLU A 867 -19.85 -14.20 -21.62
CA GLU A 867 -20.39 -14.79 -20.40
C GLU A 867 -19.48 -14.54 -19.19
N GLN A 868 -18.15 -14.57 -19.36
CA GLN A 868 -17.24 -14.20 -18.25
C GLN A 868 -17.32 -12.71 -17.91
N ILE A 869 -17.46 -11.83 -18.90
CA ILE A 869 -17.67 -10.40 -18.66
C ILE A 869 -18.95 -10.19 -17.85
N TYR A 870 -20.04 -10.85 -18.24
CA TYR A 870 -21.31 -10.84 -17.50
C TYR A 870 -21.15 -11.36 -16.08
N LYS A 871 -20.44 -12.49 -15.89
CA LYS A 871 -20.20 -13.05 -14.57
C LYS A 871 -19.46 -12.06 -13.67
N VAL A 872 -18.40 -11.41 -14.16
CA VAL A 872 -17.67 -10.39 -13.39
C VAL A 872 -18.59 -9.20 -13.04
N ALA A 873 -19.41 -8.73 -13.99
CA ALA A 873 -20.36 -7.65 -13.74
C ALA A 873 -21.38 -8.01 -12.65
N SER A 874 -21.90 -9.24 -12.68
CA SER A 874 -22.96 -9.72 -11.77
C SER A 874 -22.55 -9.83 -10.31
N VAL A 875 -21.24 -9.92 -9.99
CA VAL A 875 -20.75 -10.00 -8.60
C VAL A 875 -21.17 -8.77 -7.79
N ASN A 876 -21.29 -7.61 -8.43
CA ASN A 876 -21.73 -6.36 -7.79
C ASN A 876 -23.24 -6.13 -7.91
N LEU A 877 -24.01 -7.13 -8.35
CA LEU A 877 -25.43 -7.06 -8.67
C LEU A 877 -25.75 -6.16 -9.86
N CYS A 878 -25.68 -4.82 -9.71
CA CYS A 878 -25.85 -3.85 -10.78
C CYS A 878 -25.25 -2.48 -10.41
N SER A 879 -25.05 -1.60 -11.39
CA SER A 879 -24.71 -0.19 -11.14
C SER A 879 -25.92 0.61 -10.64
N ASN A 880 -25.68 1.82 -10.10
CA ASN A 880 -26.74 2.65 -9.53
C ASN A 880 -27.74 3.16 -10.60
N ILE A 881 -29.05 3.08 -10.32
CA ILE A 881 -30.11 3.38 -11.29
C ILE A 881 -30.12 4.84 -11.74
N SER A 882 -29.85 5.79 -10.84
CA SER A 882 -29.76 7.22 -11.18
C SER A 882 -28.68 7.49 -12.24
N GLY A 883 -27.51 6.85 -12.09
CA GLY A 883 -26.42 6.89 -13.06
C GLY A 883 -26.76 6.19 -14.39
N GLN A 884 -27.55 5.12 -14.36
CA GLN A 884 -28.06 4.45 -15.57
C GLN A 884 -29.01 5.36 -16.36
N ILE A 885 -29.98 5.97 -15.67
CA ILE A 885 -30.92 6.94 -16.24
C ILE A 885 -30.15 8.10 -16.87
N LEU A 886 -29.19 8.66 -16.14
CA LEU A 886 -28.42 9.77 -16.65
C LEU A 886 -27.56 9.39 -17.88
N ALA A 887 -27.02 8.17 -17.93
CA ALA A 887 -26.31 7.69 -19.12
C ALA A 887 -27.22 7.61 -20.35
N SER A 888 -28.48 7.19 -20.20
CA SER A 888 -29.42 7.21 -21.33
C SER A 888 -29.85 8.62 -21.73
N LEU A 889 -29.98 9.55 -20.78
CA LEU A 889 -30.28 10.96 -21.08
C LEU A 889 -29.15 11.64 -21.86
N VAL A 890 -27.91 11.35 -21.50
CA VAL A 890 -26.72 11.83 -22.22
C VAL A 890 -26.71 11.36 -23.67
N MET A 891 -27.14 10.12 -23.92
CA MET A 891 -27.17 9.53 -25.27
C MET A 891 -28.47 9.84 -26.04
N SER A 892 -29.48 10.41 -25.37
CA SER A 892 -30.76 10.79 -25.96
C SER A 892 -31.21 12.15 -25.40
N PRO A 893 -30.54 13.25 -25.78
CA PRO A 893 -30.91 14.59 -25.34
C PRO A 893 -32.27 15.04 -25.93
N PRO A 894 -32.81 16.19 -25.48
CA PRO A 894 -34.00 16.80 -26.08
C PRO A 894 -33.85 16.98 -27.60
N LYS A 895 -34.95 16.85 -28.33
CA LYS A 895 -35.01 16.94 -29.80
C LYS A 895 -35.71 18.23 -30.24
N VAL A 896 -35.49 18.62 -31.49
CA VAL A 896 -36.19 19.78 -32.08
C VAL A 896 -37.70 19.59 -31.95
N GLY A 897 -38.35 20.54 -31.28
CA GLY A 897 -39.79 20.52 -30.97
C GLY A 897 -40.12 20.22 -29.50
N ASP A 898 -39.17 19.72 -28.71
CA ASP A 898 -39.32 19.58 -27.25
C ASP A 898 -39.22 20.95 -26.57
N GLU A 899 -39.96 21.15 -25.47
CA GLU A 899 -40.00 22.43 -24.73
C GLU A 899 -38.62 22.80 -24.17
N SER A 900 -37.87 21.84 -23.64
CA SER A 900 -36.53 22.08 -23.09
C SER A 900 -35.40 22.17 -24.13
N TYR A 901 -35.67 22.00 -25.43
CA TYR A 901 -34.63 21.90 -26.46
C TYR A 901 -33.73 23.15 -26.51
N ASP A 902 -34.31 24.33 -26.65
CA ASP A 902 -33.53 25.57 -26.82
C ASP A 902 -32.71 25.89 -25.56
N SER A 903 -33.27 25.69 -24.37
CA SER A 903 -32.56 25.94 -23.10
C SER A 903 -31.43 24.94 -22.88
N TYR A 904 -31.65 23.66 -23.18
CA TYR A 904 -30.63 22.62 -23.12
C TYR A 904 -29.43 22.93 -24.02
N PHE A 905 -29.67 23.29 -25.28
CA PHE A 905 -28.59 23.59 -26.22
C PHE A 905 -27.88 24.91 -25.87
N ALA A 906 -28.60 25.90 -25.34
CA ALA A 906 -27.99 27.13 -24.81
C ALA A 906 -27.05 26.85 -23.63
N GLU A 907 -27.47 26.02 -22.66
CA GLU A 907 -26.63 25.59 -21.54
C GLU A 907 -25.39 24.83 -22.04
N ARG A 908 -25.59 23.83 -22.90
CA ARG A 908 -24.52 23.01 -23.49
C ARG A 908 -23.49 23.86 -24.21
N ASP A 909 -23.93 24.64 -25.19
CA ASP A 909 -23.05 25.39 -26.08
C ASP A 909 -22.33 26.50 -25.30
N GLY A 910 -23.03 27.15 -24.34
CA GLY A 910 -22.43 28.11 -23.43
C GLY A 910 -21.29 27.52 -22.60
N ILE A 911 -21.49 26.32 -22.03
CA ILE A 911 -20.46 25.61 -21.25
C ILE A 911 -19.25 25.25 -22.14
N LEU A 912 -19.49 24.66 -23.32
CA LEU A 912 -18.40 24.25 -24.23
C LEU A 912 -17.62 25.45 -24.76
N GLN A 913 -18.29 26.53 -25.15
CA GLN A 913 -17.63 27.77 -25.59
C GLN A 913 -16.81 28.40 -24.46
N SER A 914 -17.32 28.40 -23.22
CA SER A 914 -16.56 28.86 -22.05
C SER A 914 -15.33 27.99 -21.80
N LEU A 915 -15.44 26.67 -21.89
CA LEU A 915 -14.29 25.77 -21.75
C LEU A 915 -13.23 26.04 -22.83
N ALA A 916 -13.63 26.23 -24.09
CA ALA A 916 -12.72 26.56 -25.19
C ALA A 916 -11.98 27.88 -24.96
N ARG A 917 -12.69 28.95 -24.55
CA ARG A 917 -12.06 30.25 -24.22
C ARG A 917 -11.08 30.14 -23.06
N ARG A 918 -11.45 29.41 -21.99
CA ARG A 918 -10.56 29.18 -20.84
C ARG A 918 -9.32 28.36 -21.21
N ALA A 919 -9.48 27.32 -22.03
CA ALA A 919 -8.37 26.53 -22.54
C ALA A 919 -7.39 27.42 -23.32
N LYS A 920 -7.90 28.24 -24.24
CA LYS A 920 -7.06 29.14 -25.05
C LYS A 920 -6.32 30.17 -24.19
N THR A 921 -7.03 30.82 -23.26
CA THR A 921 -6.41 31.81 -22.36
C THR A 921 -5.30 31.21 -21.50
N LEU A 922 -5.50 30.00 -20.94
CA LEU A 922 -4.47 29.33 -20.15
C LEU A 922 -3.30 28.83 -21.01
N GLU A 923 -3.57 28.31 -22.22
CA GLU A 923 -2.55 27.93 -23.19
C GLU A 923 -1.64 29.12 -23.56
N ASP A 924 -2.24 30.26 -23.92
CA ASP A 924 -1.50 31.48 -24.29
C ASP A 924 -0.70 32.02 -23.10
N ALA A 925 -1.28 32.00 -21.90
CA ALA A 925 -0.58 32.38 -20.69
C ALA A 925 0.63 31.48 -20.42
N LEU A 926 0.47 30.15 -20.46
CA LEU A 926 1.56 29.21 -20.23
C LEU A 926 2.68 29.34 -21.26
N ASN A 927 2.35 29.50 -22.54
CA ASN A 927 3.34 29.68 -23.61
C ASN A 927 4.07 31.03 -23.55
N SER A 928 3.58 32.00 -22.76
CA SER A 928 4.28 33.28 -22.54
C SER A 928 5.39 33.21 -21.48
N LEU A 929 5.47 32.10 -20.73
CA LEU A 929 6.39 31.95 -19.61
C LEU A 929 7.76 31.40 -20.04
N GLU A 930 8.82 31.90 -19.40
CA GLU A 930 10.20 31.47 -19.64
C GLU A 930 10.35 29.95 -19.48
N GLY A 931 10.86 29.27 -20.50
CA GLY A 931 11.11 27.83 -20.40
C GLY A 931 9.85 26.97 -20.22
N ILE A 932 8.65 27.49 -20.54
CA ILE A 932 7.42 26.69 -20.61
C ILE A 932 6.93 26.62 -22.06
N THR A 933 6.58 25.41 -22.49
CA THR A 933 5.87 25.18 -23.75
C THR A 933 4.61 24.37 -23.47
N CYS A 934 3.50 24.74 -24.10
CA CYS A 934 2.22 24.06 -23.92
C CYS A 934 1.57 23.81 -25.28
N ASN A 935 1.33 22.54 -25.59
CA ASN A 935 0.52 22.16 -26.74
C ASN A 935 -0.93 22.65 -26.58
N LYS A 936 -1.61 22.83 -27.71
CA LYS A 936 -3.02 23.18 -27.76
C LYS A 936 -3.86 22.11 -27.06
N ALA A 937 -4.83 22.53 -26.26
CA ALA A 937 -5.89 21.63 -25.81
C ALA A 937 -6.93 21.52 -26.92
N GLU A 938 -6.79 20.49 -27.77
CA GLU A 938 -7.75 20.19 -28.83
C GLU A 938 -9.10 19.72 -28.26
N GLY A 939 -9.08 19.10 -27.08
CA GLY A 939 -10.24 18.61 -26.37
C GLY A 939 -9.99 18.32 -24.88
N ALA A 940 -10.85 17.49 -24.29
CA ALA A 940 -10.84 17.13 -22.87
C ALA A 940 -10.93 18.35 -21.92
N MET A 941 -10.24 18.36 -20.78
CA MET A 941 -10.36 19.41 -19.76
C MET A 941 -9.01 19.84 -19.18
N TYR A 942 -7.92 19.58 -19.90
CA TYR A 942 -6.57 19.66 -19.36
C TYR A 942 -5.58 20.27 -20.33
N LEU A 943 -4.61 20.97 -19.76
CA LEU A 943 -3.35 21.33 -20.40
C LEU A 943 -2.23 20.55 -19.71
N PHE A 944 -1.22 20.15 -20.49
CA PHE A 944 -0.05 19.44 -20.00
C PHE A 944 1.25 20.14 -20.43
N PRO A 945 1.51 21.37 -19.92
CA PRO A 945 2.71 22.12 -20.23
C PRO A 945 3.97 21.38 -19.81
N ARG A 946 5.00 21.49 -20.65
CA ARG A 946 6.37 21.14 -20.35
C ARG A 946 7.09 22.31 -19.73
N ILE A 947 7.88 22.04 -18.70
CA ILE A 947 8.76 23.03 -18.05
C ILE A 947 10.20 22.59 -18.23
N GLN A 948 11.01 23.47 -18.78
CA GLN A 948 12.46 23.36 -18.78
C GLN A 948 13.01 23.88 -17.45
N LEU A 949 13.18 22.97 -16.48
CA LEU A 949 13.70 23.31 -15.17
C LEU A 949 15.22 23.54 -15.22
N PRO A 950 15.75 24.66 -14.68
CA PRO A 950 17.19 24.90 -14.57
C PRO A 950 17.91 23.84 -13.74
N ASN A 951 19.23 23.67 -13.93
CA ASN A 951 19.99 22.67 -13.17
C ASN A 951 19.99 22.96 -11.67
N LYS A 952 20.02 24.23 -11.25
CA LYS A 952 19.88 24.59 -9.83
C LYS A 952 18.52 24.15 -9.26
N ALA A 953 17.42 24.29 -10.01
CA ALA A 953 16.10 23.84 -9.58
C ALA A 953 16.04 22.31 -9.46
N ILE A 954 16.62 21.57 -10.41
CA ILE A 954 16.70 20.10 -10.36
C ILE A 954 17.49 19.65 -9.13
N LYS A 955 18.66 20.25 -8.87
CA LYS A 955 19.46 19.98 -7.66
C LYS A 955 18.72 20.33 -6.38
N ALA A 956 17.97 21.43 -6.35
CA ALA A 956 17.14 21.81 -5.20
C ALA A 956 16.01 20.79 -4.96
N ALA A 957 15.38 20.29 -6.03
CA ALA A 957 14.38 19.23 -5.94
C ALA A 957 14.98 17.91 -5.43
N GLU A 958 16.16 17.53 -5.91
CA GLU A 958 16.93 16.38 -5.43
C GLU A 958 17.25 16.52 -3.93
N ALA A 959 17.70 17.70 -3.50
CA ALA A 959 17.95 18.01 -2.08
C ALA A 959 16.66 17.91 -1.24
N ALA A 960 15.53 18.36 -1.79
CA ALA A 960 14.21 18.21 -1.18
C ALA A 960 13.63 16.78 -1.28
N LYS A 961 14.35 15.84 -1.92
CA LYS A 961 13.95 14.45 -2.18
C LYS A 961 12.62 14.33 -2.95
N LYS A 962 12.36 15.27 -3.85
CA LYS A 962 11.18 15.30 -4.73
C LYS A 962 11.61 15.16 -6.18
N ALA A 963 10.71 14.63 -7.01
CA ALA A 963 10.87 14.78 -8.46
C ALA A 963 10.85 16.28 -8.82
N PRO A 964 11.61 16.73 -9.83
CA PRO A 964 11.71 18.16 -10.16
C PRO A 964 10.36 18.84 -10.43
N ASP A 965 9.45 18.15 -11.12
CA ASP A 965 8.07 18.62 -11.34
C ASP A 965 7.23 18.66 -10.05
N ALA A 966 7.36 17.66 -9.17
CA ALA A 966 6.68 17.64 -7.88
C ALA A 966 7.20 18.74 -6.93
N PHE A 967 8.49 19.07 -7.03
CA PHE A 967 9.08 20.21 -6.33
C PHE A 967 8.50 21.53 -6.84
N TYR A 968 8.46 21.73 -8.16
CA TYR A 968 7.84 22.90 -8.79
C TYR A 968 6.36 23.04 -8.38
N ALA A 969 5.58 21.95 -8.48
CA ALA A 969 4.16 21.94 -8.10
C ALA A 969 3.93 22.26 -6.61
N ALA A 970 4.77 21.73 -5.71
CA ALA A 970 4.69 22.04 -4.28
C ALA A 970 5.05 23.51 -3.99
N ARG A 971 6.05 24.06 -4.69
CA ARG A 971 6.43 25.49 -4.58
C ARG A 971 5.32 26.39 -5.09
N LEU A 972 4.69 26.04 -6.22
CA LEU A 972 3.54 26.76 -6.78
C LEU A 972 2.40 26.81 -5.77
N LEU A 973 2.02 25.65 -5.22
CA LEU A 973 0.95 25.54 -4.23
C LEU A 973 1.23 26.39 -2.99
N ASN A 974 2.42 26.29 -2.41
CA ASN A 974 2.79 27.05 -1.23
C ASN A 974 2.88 28.57 -1.46
N ALA A 975 3.06 29.02 -2.71
CA ALA A 975 3.16 30.43 -3.04
C ALA A 975 1.84 31.06 -3.48
N THR A 976 0.91 30.26 -4.03
CA THR A 976 -0.27 30.79 -4.74
C THR A 976 -1.60 30.16 -4.32
N GLY A 977 -1.58 29.02 -3.62
CA GLY A 977 -2.79 28.23 -3.37
C GLY A 977 -3.27 27.43 -4.58
N ILE A 978 -2.61 27.52 -5.74
CA ILE A 978 -2.97 26.80 -6.96
C ILE A 978 -2.45 25.36 -6.89
N VAL A 979 -3.36 24.40 -7.03
CA VAL A 979 -3.05 22.96 -6.99
C VAL A 979 -2.93 22.42 -8.41
N VAL A 980 -1.74 21.97 -8.81
CA VAL A 980 -1.51 21.23 -10.07
C VAL A 980 -1.03 19.80 -9.79
N VAL A 981 -1.12 18.90 -10.77
CA VAL A 981 -0.56 17.53 -10.62
C VAL A 981 0.77 17.44 -11.37
N PRO A 982 1.87 17.02 -10.73
CA PRO A 982 3.16 16.90 -11.42
C PRO A 982 3.15 15.80 -12.49
N GLY A 983 3.91 15.99 -13.56
CA GLY A 983 4.01 15.11 -14.73
C GLY A 983 4.48 13.69 -14.38
N SER A 984 5.36 13.56 -13.39
CA SER A 984 5.80 12.30 -12.80
C SER A 984 4.65 11.41 -12.34
N GLY A 985 3.49 11.98 -11.98
CA GLY A 985 2.29 11.23 -11.63
C GLY A 985 1.57 10.56 -12.81
N PHE A 986 1.85 10.98 -14.05
CA PHE A 986 1.25 10.46 -15.29
C PHE A 986 2.25 9.60 -16.09
N GLY A 987 3.51 9.57 -15.67
CA GLY A 987 4.62 9.13 -16.51
C GLY A 987 4.95 10.18 -17.57
N GLN A 988 6.23 10.26 -17.95
CA GLN A 988 6.72 11.16 -18.99
C GLN A 988 8.02 10.62 -19.58
N VAL A 989 8.45 11.15 -20.73
CA VAL A 989 9.74 10.80 -21.31
C VAL A 989 10.85 11.18 -20.32
N PRO A 990 11.80 10.27 -19.98
CA PRO A 990 12.88 10.60 -19.07
C PRO A 990 13.66 11.85 -19.49
N GLY A 991 13.93 12.74 -18.54
CA GLY A 991 14.60 14.03 -18.80
C GLY A 991 13.66 15.16 -19.22
N THR A 992 12.35 14.91 -19.33
CA THR A 992 11.33 15.94 -19.49
C THR A 992 10.53 16.10 -18.19
N TRP A 993 9.98 17.29 -17.96
CA TRP A 993 9.16 17.59 -16.78
C TRP A 993 7.91 18.36 -17.20
N HIS A 994 6.78 17.98 -16.61
CA HIS A 994 5.49 18.56 -16.93
C HIS A 994 4.68 18.79 -15.67
N PHE A 995 3.55 19.44 -15.81
CA PHE A 995 2.46 19.38 -14.85
C PHE A 995 1.13 19.43 -15.60
N ARG A 996 0.09 18.85 -15.01
CA ARG A 996 -1.28 18.97 -15.51
C ARG A 996 -2.01 20.09 -14.79
N CYS A 997 -2.62 20.98 -15.56
CA CYS A 997 -3.56 22.00 -15.10
C CYS A 997 -4.94 21.77 -15.71
N THR A 998 -6.01 21.94 -14.94
CA THR A 998 -7.38 21.90 -15.47
C THR A 998 -7.79 23.24 -16.08
N ILE A 999 -8.62 23.23 -17.11
CA ILE A 999 -9.26 24.43 -17.68
C ILE A 999 -10.59 24.79 -16.99
N LEU A 1000 -10.90 24.11 -15.88
CA LEU A 1000 -12.20 24.15 -15.21
C LEU A 1000 -12.47 25.32 -14.26
N PRO A 1001 -11.49 26.06 -13.71
CA PRO A 1001 -11.80 27.24 -12.90
C PRO A 1001 -12.76 28.19 -13.64
N GLN A 1002 -13.59 28.92 -12.87
CA GLN A 1002 -14.55 29.87 -13.43
C GLN A 1002 -13.85 30.88 -14.33
N GLU A 1003 -14.50 31.26 -15.43
CA GLU A 1003 -13.90 32.11 -16.46
C GLU A 1003 -13.43 33.45 -15.88
N GLU A 1004 -14.20 34.04 -14.94
CA GLU A 1004 -13.81 35.28 -14.26
C GLU A 1004 -12.56 35.13 -13.37
N LYS A 1005 -12.25 33.93 -12.88
CA LYS A 1005 -11.07 33.65 -12.04
C LYS A 1005 -9.80 33.39 -12.85
N ILE A 1006 -9.91 33.08 -14.15
CA ILE A 1006 -8.75 32.74 -15.00
C ILE A 1006 -7.70 33.86 -15.05
N PRO A 1007 -8.04 35.14 -15.24
CA PRO A 1007 -7.03 36.21 -15.26
C PRO A 1007 -6.20 36.27 -13.97
N ALA A 1008 -6.83 36.12 -12.81
CA ALA A 1008 -6.13 36.12 -11.52
C ALA A 1008 -5.20 34.89 -11.38
N ILE A 1009 -5.66 33.71 -11.81
CA ILE A 1009 -4.83 32.48 -11.83
C ILE A 1009 -3.63 32.67 -12.74
N VAL A 1010 -3.81 33.26 -13.93
CA VAL A 1010 -2.73 33.58 -14.88
C VAL A 1010 -1.71 34.51 -14.24
N THR A 1011 -2.14 35.59 -13.59
CA THR A 1011 -1.24 36.53 -12.89
C THR A 1011 -0.45 35.82 -11.79
N GLN A 1012 -1.12 35.07 -10.92
CA GLN A 1012 -0.47 34.34 -9.81
C GLN A 1012 0.56 33.32 -10.31
N LEU A 1013 0.22 32.57 -11.36
CA LEU A 1013 1.11 31.58 -11.97
C LEU A 1013 2.33 32.27 -12.62
N THR A 1014 2.11 33.39 -13.32
CA THR A 1014 3.18 34.17 -13.95
C THR A 1014 4.15 34.74 -12.91
N ASP A 1015 3.62 35.37 -11.86
CA ASP A 1015 4.44 35.97 -10.81
C ASP A 1015 5.24 34.92 -10.04
N PHE A 1016 4.61 33.78 -9.72
CA PHE A 1016 5.31 32.65 -9.12
C PHE A 1016 6.42 32.14 -10.03
N HIS A 1017 6.11 31.89 -11.30
CA HIS A 1017 7.04 31.30 -12.24
C HIS A 1017 8.26 32.21 -12.45
N LYS A 1018 8.05 33.52 -12.61
CA LYS A 1018 9.13 34.51 -12.72
C LYS A 1018 10.05 34.48 -11.50
N LYS A 1019 9.49 34.49 -10.28
CA LYS A 1019 10.28 34.41 -9.04
C LYS A 1019 11.04 33.08 -8.93
N PHE A 1020 10.41 31.98 -9.33
CA PHE A 1020 11.05 30.66 -9.36
C PHE A 1020 12.24 30.65 -10.32
N MET A 1021 12.08 31.20 -11.52
CA MET A 1021 13.18 31.31 -12.49
C MET A 1021 14.27 32.27 -12.02
N ASP A 1022 13.94 33.40 -11.41
CA ASP A 1022 14.93 34.31 -10.82
C ASP A 1022 15.75 33.63 -9.69
N GLU A 1023 15.14 32.73 -8.92
CA GLU A 1023 15.80 31.96 -7.85
C GLU A 1023 16.74 30.88 -8.41
N PHE A 1024 16.37 30.22 -9.52
CA PHE A 1024 17.03 29.00 -9.97
C PHE A 1024 17.69 29.07 -11.36
N ARG A 1025 17.57 30.15 -12.13
CA ARG A 1025 18.22 30.23 -13.45
C ARG A 1025 19.73 30.06 -13.34
N ASP A 1026 20.29 29.33 -14.29
CA ASP A 1026 21.71 28.94 -14.29
C ASP A 1026 22.64 30.14 -14.51
#